data_AF-A0A662C7R3-F1
#
_entry.id   AF-A0A662C7R3-F1
#
_cell.length_a   1.000
_cell.length_b   1.000
_cell.length_c   1.000
_cell.angle_alpha   90.00
_cell.angle_beta   90.00
_cell.angle_gamma   90.00
#
_symmetry.space_group_name_H-M   'P 1'
#
loop_
_entity.id
_entity.type
_entity.pdbx_description
1 polymer ?
#
loop_
_entity_poly.entity_id
_entity_poly.type
_entity_poly.pdbx_seq_one_letter_code
_entity_poly.pdbx_strand_id
1 'polypeptide(L)'
;MKEKAKEKEKNGSILYNSSFILKSREPRVGVYICHCGINISYKVNIQEVVDFASTLEHVVVARDYKFMCSNIGQDLIIDDIKEYNLNRVVVASCSPRMHEKTFRNACKKAGLNPYLFQMASISELVSCVTEDEGEATRKAKDFVKAAVLRVVHHERLEPRIVDVHPDVLIVGGGIAGMQAALEIADAGRTVYLVEREPTIGGHMAKFDKTFPTLDCSACILTPKMVSVGQHEKIKLLTYSEVEEVSGYIGNFDVKIRRKPRYVLEDKCTGCGECVKGCPVLVPNDFEYGMMDRTAIYRSFPQAVPNVFVIDKEGFSPCRNACPAGLNAHGYVKLISAGKYEEAFKLITERVIFPASLGRACPAFCEAECTRSLVGGPVQIRALKRFVADWYYDNVGLEPPVELPEKKEDKRVAVVGSGPAGLACAYYLAIQGYPVTVYEALEKPGGMLRYAIPEYRLPNDLVDKEIEFIKKAGVEIVCNTPVGKDGKRVDDLFKEGYKAVFLGIGAHKDRTMGIPGEDLKGVHHSITFLRRVNSGEKVSLGDRVIVVGGGNSAIDAARVALRLGAKDVTIVYRRSRVEMPAFPEEIEAAEAEGVKIRILTNPVAFHGQDGRLKEVECVRMELGEPDESGRRRPIPVEGSNFKIPADAVILAVGQYPDSEVLADEGLEINRDGTIWVDPETLATSREGVFAGGDATKGPSTIVEAIGLGRQASEYIRRFLEGEDLKARPYEEHWLETVDREEVLKKRRYTVTQPHEPPHRPVDERVKDFGEVELTMDEEAAVEEGKRCLDCAGCCECRQCELLCEANAINHHMKEEILEVKVGSVIVATGFKTFDPSPLVQYGYRRYPEVYTSVEFERINNAAGPTEGQIRMKDGRVPERVAIIHCVGSRDENTNRYCSRVCCMYSMKFAHLIREKAGAEVFEFYIDIRSPGKMYEEFYNRLQEEGTHFIRGKVAEVTDVAQSPEEEGKLIVVAEDTLAGKVRRVPVDMVILSVGLQAADGADKIAHMVGISQDQDGWFIELHPKLAPVSTASDGVFIAGCCQGPKDIPDTVSQASGAAAEALSLIMRGKVEVEAATSY
;
A
#
# COMPACT_ATOMS: atom_id res chain seq x y z
N MET A 1 27.12 75.00 -5.29
CA MET A 1 25.74 75.22 -4.81
C MET A 1 25.25 73.98 -4.04
N LYS A 2 25.87 73.72 -2.89
CA LYS A 2 25.62 72.55 -2.02
C LYS A 2 25.15 72.97 -0.62
N GLU A 3 24.42 74.09 -0.53
CA GLU A 3 24.13 74.74 0.76
C GLU A 3 22.75 75.43 0.85
N LYS A 4 21.75 74.97 0.08
CA LYS A 4 20.36 75.48 0.16
C LYS A 4 19.28 74.40 0.10
N ALA A 5 19.58 73.19 0.60
CA ALA A 5 18.60 72.10 0.74
C ALA A 5 18.47 71.57 2.18
N LYS A 6 19.06 72.26 3.17
CA LYS A 6 19.07 71.86 4.59
C LYS A 6 18.19 72.74 5.51
N GLU A 7 17.24 73.49 4.93
CA GLU A 7 16.43 74.46 5.68
C GLU A 7 14.92 74.38 5.34
N LYS A 8 14.45 73.18 4.96
CA LYS A 8 13.01 72.85 4.83
C LYS A 8 12.61 71.61 5.64
N GLU A 9 13.41 71.27 6.64
CA GLU A 9 13.27 70.06 7.46
C GLU A 9 13.04 70.39 8.95
N LYS A 10 12.36 71.51 9.25
CA LYS A 10 12.14 71.97 10.63
C LYS A 10 10.76 72.55 10.96
N ASN A 11 9.74 72.22 10.18
CA ASN A 11 8.34 72.45 10.56
C ASN A 11 7.47 71.32 10.01
N GLY A 12 7.24 70.31 10.84
CA GLY A 12 6.45 69.13 10.47
C GLY A 12 6.57 67.95 11.42
N SER A 13 7.14 68.13 12.62
CA SER A 13 7.10 67.14 13.70
C SER A 13 5.96 67.48 14.66
N ILE A 14 4.72 67.16 14.27
CA ILE A 14 3.67 66.88 15.27
C ILE A 14 3.63 65.37 15.39
N LEU A 15 4.57 64.85 16.17
CA LEU A 15 4.51 63.52 16.73
C LEU A 15 3.29 63.45 17.64
N TYR A 16 2.34 62.61 17.25
CA TYR A 16 1.63 61.66 18.10
C TYR A 16 1.78 61.92 19.60
N ASN A 17 0.80 62.64 20.15
CA ASN A 17 0.39 62.44 21.53
C ASN A 17 -1.14 62.48 21.58
N SER A 18 -1.77 61.35 21.26
CA SER A 18 -3.22 61.17 21.42
C SER A 18 -3.57 59.80 21.99
N SER A 19 -2.70 59.26 22.85
CA SER A 19 -3.02 58.12 23.71
C SER A 19 -3.83 58.51 24.97
N PHE A 20 -4.31 59.76 25.07
CA PHE A 20 -5.03 60.25 26.25
C PHE A 20 -6.43 60.86 26.01
N ILE A 21 -6.98 60.83 24.80
CA ILE A 21 -8.40 61.18 24.56
C ILE A 21 -8.93 60.26 23.46
N LEU A 22 -9.55 59.13 23.81
CA LEU A 22 -10.48 58.39 22.92
C LEU A 22 -11.27 57.27 23.64
N LYS A 23 -11.31 57.25 24.98
CA LYS A 23 -12.44 56.67 25.72
C LYS A 23 -13.47 57.80 25.87
N SER A 24 -14.72 57.56 25.44
CA SER A 24 -15.91 58.43 25.55
C SER A 24 -16.18 59.45 24.43
N ARG A 25 -16.37 59.01 23.18
CA ARG A 25 -17.36 59.68 22.31
C ARG A 25 -18.60 58.80 22.27
N GLU A 26 -19.76 59.39 22.56
CA GLU A 26 -21.06 58.73 22.44
C GLU A 26 -21.19 58.09 21.04
N PRO A 27 -21.65 56.84 20.93
CA PRO A 27 -21.86 56.22 19.62
C PRO A 27 -22.84 57.04 18.77
N ARG A 28 -22.48 57.24 17.50
CA ARG A 28 -23.25 57.96 16.49
C ARG A 28 -23.32 57.10 15.24
N VAL A 29 -24.41 56.36 15.11
CA VAL A 29 -24.60 55.31 14.12
C VAL A 29 -25.37 55.85 12.92
N GLY A 30 -24.82 55.66 11.71
CA GLY A 30 -25.58 55.78 10.46
C GLY A 30 -26.06 54.42 9.99
N VAL A 31 -27.35 54.27 9.70
CA VAL A 31 -27.95 53.01 9.24
C VAL A 31 -28.44 53.15 7.80
N TYR A 32 -27.98 52.26 6.92
CA TYR A 32 -28.30 52.33 5.49
C TYR A 32 -28.96 51.05 5.02
N ILE A 33 -30.19 51.15 4.50
CA ILE A 33 -30.99 50.00 4.07
C ILE A 33 -31.02 49.93 2.54
N CYS A 34 -30.50 48.85 1.97
CA CYS A 34 -30.45 48.65 0.53
C CYS A 34 -31.74 48.02 0.00
N HIS A 35 -32.21 48.47 -1.16
CA HIS A 35 -33.32 47.81 -1.86
C HIS A 35 -32.85 46.60 -2.67
N CYS A 36 -31.59 46.66 -3.15
CA CYS A 36 -31.00 45.74 -4.11
C CYS A 36 -31.90 45.57 -5.36
N GLY A 37 -32.36 46.71 -5.90
CA GLY A 37 -33.39 46.73 -6.94
C GLY A 37 -34.72 46.26 -6.38
N ILE A 38 -35.07 45.01 -6.67
CA ILE A 38 -36.25 44.31 -6.10
C ILE A 38 -35.86 43.13 -5.20
N ASN A 39 -34.59 42.76 -5.09
CA ASN A 39 -34.20 41.55 -4.36
C ASN A 39 -34.51 41.63 -2.85
N ILE A 40 -34.44 42.82 -2.26
CA ILE A 40 -34.81 43.05 -0.85
C ILE A 40 -36.18 43.74 -0.77
N SER A 41 -36.37 44.82 -1.53
CA SER A 41 -37.59 45.64 -1.47
C SER A 41 -38.88 44.93 -1.92
N TYR A 42 -38.78 43.80 -2.63
CA TYR A 42 -39.95 42.99 -2.98
C TYR A 42 -40.57 42.26 -1.79
N LYS A 43 -39.76 41.88 -0.79
CA LYS A 43 -40.22 41.12 0.39
C LYS A 43 -40.15 41.90 1.69
N VAL A 44 -39.27 42.90 1.76
CA VAL A 44 -39.05 43.70 2.96
C VAL A 44 -39.58 45.11 2.69
N ASN A 45 -40.50 45.57 3.53
CA ASN A 45 -40.97 46.94 3.51
C ASN A 45 -39.84 47.87 3.99
N ILE A 46 -39.09 48.42 3.05
CA ILE A 46 -37.88 49.20 3.32
C ILE A 46 -38.19 50.42 4.19
N GLN A 47 -39.26 51.15 3.88
CA GLN A 47 -39.62 52.35 4.62
C GLN A 47 -39.88 52.02 6.09
N GLU A 48 -40.58 50.92 6.35
CA GLU A 48 -40.86 50.48 7.73
C GLU A 48 -39.59 50.08 8.50
N VAL A 49 -38.57 49.55 7.81
CA VAL A 49 -37.26 49.26 8.41
C VAL A 49 -36.45 50.53 8.66
N VAL A 50 -36.49 51.52 7.74
CA VAL A 50 -35.85 52.85 7.92
C VAL A 50 -36.47 53.58 9.11
N ASP A 51 -37.81 53.62 9.17
CA ASP A 51 -38.56 54.27 10.24
C ASP A 51 -38.23 53.61 11.58
N PHE A 52 -38.22 52.26 11.63
CA PHE A 52 -37.81 51.51 12.80
C PHE A 52 -36.36 51.79 13.20
N ALA A 53 -35.41 51.76 12.25
CA ALA A 53 -34.00 52.00 12.52
C ALA A 53 -33.75 53.38 13.14
N SER A 54 -34.51 54.39 12.70
CA SER A 54 -34.46 55.76 13.22
C SER A 54 -34.87 55.88 14.68
N THR A 55 -35.60 54.89 15.24
CA THR A 55 -36.02 54.87 16.65
C THR A 55 -35.00 54.21 17.59
N LEU A 56 -33.94 53.59 17.03
CA LEU A 56 -32.95 52.86 17.82
C LEU A 56 -31.95 53.81 18.50
N GLU A 57 -31.54 53.46 19.71
CA GLU A 57 -30.56 54.21 20.49
C GLU A 57 -29.24 54.38 19.71
N HIS A 58 -28.64 55.57 19.79
CA HIS A 58 -27.43 55.99 19.08
C HIS A 58 -27.54 56.14 17.55
N VAL A 59 -28.68 55.83 16.92
CA VAL A 59 -28.88 56.07 15.48
C VAL A 59 -29.14 57.56 15.23
N VAL A 60 -28.26 58.19 14.46
CA VAL A 60 -28.30 59.63 14.14
C VAL A 60 -28.93 59.87 12.78
N VAL A 61 -28.74 58.95 11.84
CA VAL A 61 -29.30 59.02 10.50
C VAL A 61 -29.64 57.60 10.05
N ALA A 62 -30.84 57.41 9.49
CA ALA A 62 -31.20 56.20 8.78
C ALA A 62 -31.70 56.58 7.38
N ARG A 63 -31.17 55.91 6.36
CA ARG A 63 -31.55 56.15 4.96
C ARG A 63 -31.69 54.85 4.21
N ASP A 64 -32.40 54.89 3.11
CA ASP A 64 -32.42 53.83 2.13
C ASP A 64 -31.94 54.33 0.76
N TYR A 65 -31.42 53.39 -0.02
CA TYR A 65 -31.10 53.64 -1.43
C TYR A 65 -31.21 52.35 -2.25
N LYS A 66 -31.50 52.52 -3.54
CA LYS A 66 -31.74 51.39 -4.45
C LYS A 66 -30.58 50.40 -4.50
N PHE A 67 -29.35 50.91 -4.57
CA PHE A 67 -28.12 50.11 -4.65
C PHE A 67 -27.01 50.72 -3.79
N MET A 68 -26.98 50.36 -2.51
CA MET A 68 -25.99 50.91 -1.57
C MET A 68 -24.53 50.66 -2.02
N CYS A 69 -24.24 49.56 -2.72
CA CYS A 69 -22.89 49.26 -3.20
C CYS A 69 -22.43 50.11 -4.40
N SER A 70 -23.34 50.82 -5.07
CA SER A 70 -22.99 51.73 -6.17
C SER A 70 -22.22 52.96 -5.67
N ASN A 71 -21.59 53.72 -6.58
CA ASN A 71 -20.88 54.96 -6.21
C ASN A 71 -21.79 55.93 -5.45
N ILE A 72 -23.02 56.14 -5.90
CA ILE A 72 -23.99 57.04 -5.24
C ILE A 72 -24.31 56.54 -3.82
N GLY A 73 -24.51 55.23 -3.65
CA GLY A 73 -24.76 54.65 -2.34
C GLY A 73 -23.56 54.75 -1.40
N GLN A 74 -22.33 54.58 -1.90
CA GLN A 74 -21.11 54.76 -1.12
C GLN A 74 -20.87 56.23 -0.76
N ASP A 75 -21.09 57.15 -1.70
CA ASP A 75 -20.94 58.59 -1.48
C ASP A 75 -21.93 59.09 -0.44
N LEU A 76 -23.16 58.56 -0.42
CA LEU A 76 -24.15 58.83 0.63
C LEU A 76 -23.61 58.51 2.03
N ILE A 77 -22.97 57.34 2.19
CA ILE A 77 -22.33 56.95 3.46
C ILE A 77 -21.17 57.90 3.77
N ILE A 78 -20.32 58.21 2.79
CA ILE A 78 -19.13 59.05 2.96
C ILE A 78 -19.50 60.47 3.40
N ASP A 79 -20.53 61.04 2.78
CA ASP A 79 -21.00 62.39 3.04
C ASP A 79 -21.68 62.48 4.40
N ASP A 80 -22.57 61.53 4.72
CA ASP A 80 -23.24 61.49 6.02
C ASP A 80 -22.25 61.27 7.17
N ILE A 81 -21.18 60.48 6.99
CA ILE A 81 -20.12 60.32 8.00
C ILE A 81 -19.53 61.69 8.38
N LYS A 82 -19.30 62.56 7.40
CA LYS A 82 -18.73 63.89 7.61
C LYS A 82 -19.77 64.88 8.13
N GLU A 83 -20.96 64.90 7.55
CA GLU A 83 -22.05 65.82 7.89
C GLU A 83 -22.56 65.60 9.32
N TYR A 84 -22.85 64.34 9.67
CA TYR A 84 -23.44 63.98 10.96
C TYR A 84 -22.40 63.57 12.01
N ASN A 85 -21.10 63.66 11.69
CA ASN A 85 -19.99 63.20 12.53
C ASN A 85 -20.20 61.77 13.03
N LEU A 86 -20.56 60.87 12.11
CA LEU A 86 -20.80 59.47 12.45
C LEU A 86 -19.50 58.81 12.89
N ASN A 87 -19.59 57.96 13.91
CA ASN A 87 -18.47 57.17 14.38
C ASN A 87 -18.74 55.66 14.33
N ARG A 88 -19.91 55.26 13.83
CA ARG A 88 -20.31 53.88 13.55
C ARG A 88 -21.19 53.84 12.29
N VAL A 89 -21.09 52.77 11.51
CA VAL A 89 -21.94 52.58 10.31
C VAL A 89 -22.54 51.18 10.30
N VAL A 90 -23.83 51.09 10.03
CA VAL A 90 -24.53 49.84 9.74
C VAL A 90 -25.05 49.87 8.31
N VAL A 91 -24.77 48.84 7.52
CA VAL A 91 -25.40 48.66 6.20
C VAL A 91 -26.20 47.37 6.20
N ALA A 92 -27.52 47.49 6.01
CA ALA A 92 -28.44 46.38 5.86
C ALA A 92 -28.65 46.09 4.36
N SER A 93 -28.02 45.02 3.86
CA SER A 93 -28.05 44.69 2.43
C SER A 93 -27.83 43.18 2.18
N CYS A 94 -26.90 42.83 1.29
CA CYS A 94 -26.50 41.45 0.97
C CYS A 94 -25.56 40.86 2.04
N SER A 95 -24.97 39.71 1.74
CA SER A 95 -24.01 39.04 2.62
C SER A 95 -22.73 39.86 2.85
N PRO A 96 -22.18 39.88 4.09
CA PRO A 96 -20.85 40.43 4.37
C PRO A 96 -19.75 39.78 3.54
N ARG A 97 -19.91 38.51 3.14
CA ARG A 97 -18.96 37.80 2.26
C ARG A 97 -18.78 38.49 0.89
N MET A 98 -19.73 39.32 0.47
CA MET A 98 -19.70 39.97 -0.85
C MET A 98 -19.22 41.43 -0.77
N HIS A 99 -19.82 42.26 0.09
CA HIS A 99 -19.64 43.72 0.05
C HIS A 99 -19.13 44.35 1.35
N GLU A 100 -18.74 43.57 2.36
CA GLU A 100 -18.17 44.14 3.58
C GLU A 100 -16.92 44.98 3.28
N LYS A 101 -15.96 44.44 2.51
CA LYS A 101 -14.76 45.18 2.10
C LYS A 101 -15.12 46.48 1.34
N THR A 102 -16.16 46.46 0.50
CA THR A 102 -16.65 47.65 -0.22
C THR A 102 -17.11 48.75 0.73
N PHE A 103 -17.95 48.43 1.71
CA PHE A 103 -18.46 49.40 2.66
C PHE A 103 -17.42 49.83 3.71
N ARG A 104 -16.53 48.92 4.13
CA ARG A 104 -15.36 49.26 4.94
C ARG A 104 -14.46 50.27 4.22
N ASN A 105 -14.26 50.11 2.91
CA ASN A 105 -13.50 51.06 2.09
C ASN A 105 -14.21 52.42 1.97
N ALA A 106 -15.54 52.45 1.85
CA ALA A 106 -16.30 53.70 1.90
C ALA A 106 -16.11 54.42 3.25
N CYS A 107 -16.21 53.69 4.36
CA CYS A 107 -15.92 54.23 5.70
C CYS A 107 -14.49 54.78 5.79
N LYS A 108 -13.49 54.03 5.31
CA LYS A 108 -12.07 54.42 5.29
C LYS A 108 -11.85 55.71 4.48
N LYS A 109 -12.49 55.85 3.31
CA LYS A 109 -12.44 57.08 2.48
C LYS A 109 -13.01 58.30 3.20
N ALA A 110 -13.98 58.11 4.09
CA ALA A 110 -14.54 59.17 4.92
C ALA A 110 -13.71 59.47 6.19
N GLY A 111 -12.63 58.72 6.44
CA GLY A 111 -11.80 58.85 7.64
C GLY A 111 -12.30 58.03 8.85
N LEU A 112 -13.35 57.22 8.69
CA LEU A 112 -13.83 56.31 9.71
C LEU A 112 -13.03 54.99 9.69
N ASN A 113 -12.66 54.48 10.87
CA ASN A 113 -11.95 53.21 10.95
C ASN A 113 -12.84 52.07 10.39
N PRO A 114 -12.33 51.20 9.50
CA PRO A 114 -13.14 50.20 8.81
C PRO A 114 -13.74 49.13 9.74
N TYR A 115 -13.25 48.96 10.97
CA TYR A 115 -13.81 48.01 11.93
C TYR A 115 -14.94 48.61 12.77
N LEU A 116 -15.19 49.92 12.66
CA LEU A 116 -16.35 50.60 13.23
C LEU A 116 -17.60 50.50 12.32
N PHE A 117 -17.63 49.47 11.49
CA PHE A 117 -18.67 49.14 10.53
C PHE A 117 -19.27 47.77 10.88
N GLN A 118 -20.58 47.61 10.66
CA GLN A 118 -21.27 46.32 10.78
C GLN A 118 -22.24 46.14 9.61
N MET A 119 -22.20 44.97 8.98
CA MET A 119 -23.17 44.62 7.94
C MET A 119 -24.30 43.76 8.51
N ALA A 120 -25.54 44.01 8.08
CA ALA A 120 -26.70 43.17 8.35
C ALA A 120 -27.17 42.55 7.03
N SER A 121 -27.11 41.22 6.93
CA SER A 121 -27.51 40.50 5.71
C SER A 121 -29.03 40.30 5.68
N ILE A 122 -29.75 41.23 5.07
CA ILE A 122 -31.22 41.19 4.93
C ILE A 122 -31.68 40.71 3.54
N SER A 123 -30.75 40.33 2.67
CA SER A 123 -31.06 39.63 1.42
C SER A 123 -31.06 38.12 1.63
N GLU A 124 -29.89 37.48 1.62
CA GLU A 124 -29.73 36.02 1.61
C GLU A 124 -30.29 35.33 2.87
N LEU A 125 -30.33 36.03 4.01
CA LEU A 125 -30.84 35.49 5.28
C LEU A 125 -32.27 35.94 5.61
N VAL A 126 -32.86 36.83 4.80
CA VAL A 126 -34.21 37.36 5.04
C VAL A 126 -35.02 37.36 3.75
N SER A 127 -34.84 38.34 2.85
CA SER A 127 -35.73 38.49 1.69
C SER A 127 -35.73 37.28 0.74
N CYS A 128 -34.62 36.56 0.61
CA CYS A 128 -34.51 35.42 -0.31
C CYS A 128 -35.10 34.12 0.25
N VAL A 129 -35.34 34.02 1.56
CA VAL A 129 -35.67 32.76 2.25
C VAL A 129 -36.94 32.85 3.10
N THR A 130 -37.54 34.03 3.23
CA THR A 130 -38.77 34.24 3.99
C THR A 130 -39.91 34.58 3.03
N GLU A 131 -40.91 33.71 2.98
CA GLU A 131 -42.02 33.83 2.04
C GLU A 131 -42.97 34.98 2.39
N ASP A 132 -43.31 35.12 3.68
CA ASP A 132 -44.22 36.16 4.19
C ASP A 132 -43.52 37.52 4.31
N GLU A 133 -44.13 38.56 3.75
CA GLU A 133 -43.57 39.92 3.69
C GLU A 133 -43.54 40.60 5.06
N GLY A 134 -44.55 40.34 5.90
CA GLY A 134 -44.62 40.88 7.27
C GLY A 134 -43.53 40.28 8.15
N GLU A 135 -43.33 38.97 8.07
CA GLU A 135 -42.26 38.25 8.75
C GLU A 135 -40.88 38.68 8.23
N ALA A 136 -40.69 38.78 6.91
CA ALA A 136 -39.44 39.25 6.33
C ALA A 136 -39.09 40.67 6.80
N THR A 137 -40.08 41.56 6.84
CA THR A 137 -39.91 42.93 7.36
C THR A 137 -39.56 42.94 8.84
N ARG A 138 -40.26 42.16 9.67
CA ARG A 138 -39.95 42.01 11.09
C ARG A 138 -38.53 41.47 11.31
N LYS A 139 -38.15 40.44 10.57
CA LYS A 139 -36.82 39.84 10.63
C LYS A 139 -35.73 40.81 10.20
N ALA A 140 -35.96 41.61 9.15
CA ALA A 140 -35.04 42.66 8.72
C ALA A 140 -34.83 43.71 9.82
N LYS A 141 -35.90 44.14 10.51
CA LYS A 141 -35.80 45.02 11.68
C LYS A 141 -34.96 44.40 12.80
N ASP A 142 -35.19 43.13 13.12
CA ASP A 142 -34.43 42.43 14.16
C ASP A 142 -32.93 42.36 13.81
N PHE A 143 -32.59 42.08 12.54
CA PHE A 143 -31.20 42.07 12.04
C PHE A 143 -30.55 43.46 12.12
N VAL A 144 -31.27 44.51 11.73
CA VAL A 144 -30.80 45.89 11.84
C VAL A 144 -30.57 46.27 13.30
N LYS A 145 -31.53 45.96 14.19
CA LYS A 145 -31.41 46.21 15.62
C LYS A 145 -30.19 45.50 16.20
N ALA A 146 -30.01 44.22 15.91
CA ALA A 146 -28.86 43.45 16.36
C ALA A 146 -27.54 44.05 15.86
N ALA A 147 -27.47 44.47 14.59
CA ALA A 147 -26.29 45.11 14.03
C ALA A 147 -25.98 46.46 14.69
N VAL A 148 -26.98 47.29 14.97
CA VAL A 148 -26.82 48.56 15.69
C VAL A 148 -26.33 48.32 17.13
N LEU A 149 -26.97 47.41 17.86
CA LEU A 149 -26.55 47.05 19.23
C LEU A 149 -25.11 46.53 19.27
N ARG A 150 -24.69 45.79 18.25
CA ARG A 150 -23.32 45.25 18.15
C ARG A 150 -22.29 46.32 17.78
N VAL A 151 -22.57 47.15 16.76
CA VAL A 151 -21.58 48.10 16.23
C VAL A 151 -21.16 49.15 17.26
N VAL A 152 -22.05 49.47 18.20
CA VAL A 152 -21.77 50.36 19.34
C VAL A 152 -20.56 49.90 20.15
N HIS A 153 -20.40 48.58 20.32
CA HIS A 153 -19.30 47.96 21.05
C HIS A 153 -18.06 47.69 20.19
N HIS A 154 -18.10 47.95 18.88
CA HIS A 154 -16.91 47.79 18.05
C HIS A 154 -15.81 48.75 18.49
N GLU A 155 -14.59 48.23 18.51
CA GLU A 155 -13.38 48.99 18.80
C GLU A 155 -12.63 49.32 17.51
N ARG A 156 -11.78 50.34 17.60
CA ARG A 156 -10.86 50.68 16.51
C ARG A 156 -9.80 49.57 16.43
N LEU A 157 -9.76 48.85 15.31
CA LEU A 157 -8.70 47.87 15.03
C LEU A 157 -7.82 48.34 13.87
N GLU A 158 -6.60 47.84 13.79
CA GLU A 158 -5.67 48.12 12.69
C GLU A 158 -5.25 46.80 12.04
N PRO A 159 -5.39 46.66 10.71
CA PRO A 159 -5.00 45.43 10.04
C PRO A 159 -3.49 45.24 10.18
N ARG A 160 -3.07 43.98 10.30
CA ARG A 160 -1.64 43.66 10.33
C ARG A 160 -1.13 43.65 8.90
N ILE A 161 -0.04 44.36 8.64
CA ILE A 161 0.66 44.30 7.35
C ILE A 161 1.72 43.22 7.46
N VAL A 162 1.62 42.21 6.61
CA VAL A 162 2.57 41.09 6.53
C VAL A 162 3.22 41.07 5.16
N ASP A 163 4.47 40.62 5.10
CA ASP A 163 5.18 40.41 3.83
C ASP A 163 4.64 39.15 3.14
N VAL A 164 4.70 39.15 1.81
CA VAL A 164 4.28 38.02 0.97
C VAL A 164 5.51 37.26 0.51
N HIS A 165 5.59 35.98 0.86
CA HIS A 165 6.62 35.07 0.35
C HIS A 165 6.44 34.89 -1.18
N PRO A 166 7.51 34.96 -1.99
CA PRO A 166 7.38 35.02 -3.45
C PRO A 166 7.10 33.67 -4.14
N ASP A 167 7.25 32.57 -3.42
CA ASP A 167 7.10 31.22 -3.98
C ASP A 167 5.66 30.71 -3.86
N VAL A 168 5.24 29.84 -4.79
CA VAL A 168 3.86 29.32 -4.87
C VAL A 168 3.85 27.80 -4.77
N LEU A 169 2.91 27.25 -4.02
CA LEU A 169 2.58 25.82 -4.03
C LEU A 169 1.44 25.55 -5.02
N ILE A 170 1.59 24.53 -5.85
CA ILE A 170 0.52 24.01 -6.71
C ILE A 170 0.31 22.53 -6.39
N VAL A 171 -0.93 22.15 -6.08
CA VAL A 171 -1.31 20.78 -5.72
C VAL A 171 -2.08 20.14 -6.88
N GLY A 172 -1.43 19.25 -7.61
CA GLY A 172 -1.96 18.53 -8.77
C GLY A 172 -1.27 18.93 -10.08
N GLY A 173 -0.62 17.97 -10.73
CA GLY A 173 0.12 18.09 -11.99
C GLY A 173 -0.70 17.77 -13.24
N GLY A 174 -2.02 17.97 -13.20
CA GLY A 174 -2.87 17.95 -14.40
C GLY A 174 -2.63 19.18 -15.28
N ILE A 175 -3.35 19.27 -16.40
CA ILE A 175 -3.23 20.42 -17.33
C ILE A 175 -3.46 21.78 -16.64
N ALA A 176 -4.33 21.84 -15.63
CA ALA A 176 -4.56 23.04 -14.83
C ALA A 176 -3.31 23.46 -14.05
N GLY A 177 -2.77 22.56 -13.21
CA GLY A 177 -1.61 22.86 -12.39
C GLY A 177 -0.35 23.11 -13.21
N MET A 178 -0.16 22.37 -14.31
CA MET A 178 0.94 22.62 -15.24
C MET A 178 0.85 23.99 -15.91
N GLN A 179 -0.35 24.42 -16.34
CA GLN A 179 -0.53 25.74 -16.92
C GLN A 179 -0.22 26.84 -15.91
N ALA A 180 -0.78 26.74 -14.69
CA ALA A 180 -0.54 27.71 -13.64
C ALA A 180 0.96 27.76 -13.23
N ALA A 181 1.61 26.59 -13.16
CA ALA A 181 3.03 26.49 -12.86
C ALA A 181 3.88 27.23 -13.90
N LEU A 182 3.64 26.99 -15.20
CA LEU A 182 4.36 27.64 -16.28
C LEU A 182 4.20 29.16 -16.23
N GLU A 183 2.97 29.68 -16.06
CA GLU A 183 2.76 31.14 -16.04
C GLU A 183 3.45 31.83 -14.86
N ILE A 184 3.41 31.23 -13.68
CA ILE A 184 4.08 31.77 -12.48
C ILE A 184 5.60 31.70 -12.65
N ALA A 185 6.08 30.60 -13.21
CA ALA A 185 7.50 30.35 -13.42
C ALA A 185 8.11 31.24 -14.53
N ASP A 186 7.39 31.45 -15.63
CA ASP A 186 7.74 32.38 -16.72
C ASP A 186 7.75 33.83 -16.23
N ALA A 187 6.93 34.16 -15.22
CA ALA A 187 7.00 35.43 -14.50
C ALA A 187 8.17 35.53 -13.49
N GLY A 188 9.05 34.52 -13.46
CA GLY A 188 10.30 34.50 -12.69
C GLY A 188 10.15 34.05 -11.23
N ARG A 189 9.01 33.48 -10.84
CA ARG A 189 8.73 33.03 -9.46
C ARG A 189 8.91 31.53 -9.30
N THR A 190 9.34 31.09 -8.11
CA THR A 190 9.53 29.66 -7.84
C THR A 190 8.17 29.01 -7.61
N VAL A 191 7.98 27.83 -8.19
CA VAL A 191 6.78 27.01 -8.03
C VAL A 191 7.17 25.65 -7.47
N TYR A 192 6.52 25.23 -6.40
CA TYR A 192 6.52 23.84 -5.94
C TYR A 192 5.29 23.15 -6.53
N LEU A 193 5.49 22.29 -7.54
CA LEU A 193 4.39 21.55 -8.17
C LEU A 193 4.38 20.13 -7.63
N VAL A 194 3.40 19.83 -6.77
CA VAL A 194 3.23 18.53 -6.11
C VAL A 194 2.24 17.68 -6.89
N GLU A 195 2.66 16.48 -7.28
CA GLU A 195 1.85 15.50 -8.00
C GLU A 195 1.90 14.14 -7.29
N ARG A 196 0.71 13.60 -7.00
CA ARG A 196 0.53 12.35 -6.24
C ARG A 196 1.03 11.14 -7.01
N GLU A 197 0.81 11.14 -8.32
CA GLU A 197 1.21 10.09 -9.23
C GLU A 197 2.71 10.19 -9.60
N PRO A 198 3.32 9.10 -10.10
CA PRO A 198 4.73 9.12 -10.52
C PRO A 198 5.04 10.10 -11.67
N THR A 199 4.03 10.67 -12.32
CA THR A 199 4.13 11.54 -13.49
C THR A 199 3.04 12.62 -13.47
N ILE A 200 3.35 13.77 -14.06
CA ILE A 200 2.36 14.81 -14.41
C ILE A 200 1.59 14.42 -15.69
N GLY A 201 0.56 15.21 -16.02
CA GLY A 201 -0.29 15.04 -17.21
C GLY A 201 -1.78 14.84 -16.87
N GLY A 202 -2.07 14.23 -15.71
CA GLY A 202 -3.43 13.96 -15.24
C GLY A 202 -4.26 13.14 -16.23
N HIS A 203 -5.58 13.35 -16.22
CA HIS A 203 -6.51 12.64 -17.11
C HIS A 203 -6.24 12.91 -18.60
N MET A 204 -5.73 14.10 -18.94
CA MET A 204 -5.48 14.47 -20.33
C MET A 204 -4.43 13.57 -21.00
N ALA A 205 -3.46 13.04 -20.22
CA ALA A 205 -2.48 12.08 -20.72
C ALA A 205 -3.10 10.74 -21.15
N LYS A 206 -4.30 10.42 -20.65
CA LYS A 206 -5.02 9.19 -20.97
C LYS A 206 -5.85 9.30 -22.26
N PHE A 207 -6.11 10.50 -22.76
CA PHE A 207 -6.96 10.72 -23.93
C PHE A 207 -6.18 10.46 -25.23
N ASP A 208 -6.85 9.94 -26.25
CA ASP A 208 -6.28 9.82 -27.61
C ASP A 208 -6.24 11.18 -28.31
N LYS A 209 -7.44 11.74 -28.54
CA LYS A 209 -7.66 13.05 -29.16
C LYS A 209 -8.50 13.96 -28.27
N THR A 210 -8.50 15.25 -28.55
CA THR A 210 -9.31 16.26 -27.83
C THR A 210 -10.33 16.91 -28.76
N PHE A 211 -11.57 17.03 -28.31
CA PHE A 211 -12.60 17.79 -29.03
C PHE A 211 -12.36 19.31 -28.89
N PRO A 212 -12.89 20.14 -29.81
CA PRO A 212 -13.60 19.78 -31.05
C PRO A 212 -12.63 19.60 -32.23
N THR A 213 -11.36 19.94 -32.06
CA THR A 213 -10.35 19.98 -33.14
C THR A 213 -9.87 18.60 -33.57
N LEU A 214 -10.05 17.59 -32.71
CA LEU A 214 -9.52 16.23 -32.89
C LEU A 214 -7.99 16.17 -32.91
N ASP A 215 -7.33 17.17 -32.31
CA ASP A 215 -5.89 17.12 -32.09
C ASP A 215 -5.54 15.94 -31.18
N CYS A 216 -4.39 15.31 -31.42
CA CYS A 216 -3.86 14.32 -30.50
C CYS A 216 -3.55 14.99 -29.14
N SER A 217 -4.08 14.41 -28.05
CA SER A 217 -3.88 14.95 -26.71
C SER A 217 -2.40 15.05 -26.35
N ALA A 218 -1.62 14.03 -26.72
CA ALA A 218 -0.19 14.00 -26.48
C ALA A 218 0.57 15.12 -27.23
N CYS A 219 0.13 15.51 -28.43
CA CYS A 219 0.78 16.57 -29.22
C CYS A 219 0.73 17.93 -28.53
N ILE A 220 -0.32 18.20 -27.74
CA ILE A 220 -0.49 19.47 -27.02
C ILE A 220 -0.07 19.38 -25.55
N LEU A 221 -0.19 18.21 -24.93
CA LEU A 221 0.15 18.00 -23.52
C LEU A 221 1.64 17.75 -23.31
N THR A 222 2.25 16.87 -24.10
CA THR A 222 3.66 16.46 -23.90
C THR A 222 4.62 17.64 -23.93
N PRO A 223 4.51 18.62 -24.87
CA PRO A 223 5.37 19.79 -24.83
C PRO A 223 5.25 20.60 -23.53
N LYS A 224 4.04 20.72 -22.96
CA LYS A 224 3.83 21.38 -21.65
C LYS A 224 4.44 20.57 -20.51
N MET A 225 4.28 19.25 -20.52
CA MET A 225 4.91 18.37 -19.53
C MET A 225 6.43 18.51 -19.54
N VAL A 226 7.05 18.46 -20.72
CA VAL A 226 8.50 18.64 -20.90
C VAL A 226 8.93 20.03 -20.42
N SER A 227 8.19 21.07 -20.80
CA SER A 227 8.47 22.44 -20.35
C SER A 227 8.46 22.54 -18.83
N VAL A 228 7.45 21.96 -18.16
CA VAL A 228 7.37 21.91 -16.70
C VAL A 228 8.55 21.16 -16.09
N GLY A 229 8.90 19.99 -16.63
CA GLY A 229 9.99 19.17 -16.12
C GLY A 229 11.39 19.76 -16.30
N GLN A 230 11.56 20.69 -17.25
CA GLN A 230 12.86 21.33 -17.55
C GLN A 230 12.96 22.77 -17.01
N HIS A 231 11.87 23.36 -16.53
CA HIS A 231 11.86 24.76 -16.11
C HIS A 231 12.60 24.97 -14.78
N GLU A 232 13.65 25.81 -14.78
CA GLU A 232 14.53 26.02 -13.61
C GLU A 232 13.80 26.52 -12.35
N LYS A 233 12.71 27.28 -12.54
CA LYS A 233 11.86 27.81 -11.46
C LYS A 233 10.77 26.85 -10.98
N ILE A 234 10.56 25.70 -11.62
CA ILE A 234 9.58 24.72 -11.17
C ILE A 234 10.31 23.60 -10.43
N LYS A 235 10.03 23.46 -9.14
CA LYS A 235 10.40 22.31 -8.32
C LYS A 235 9.31 21.27 -8.46
N LEU A 236 9.50 20.37 -9.43
CA LEU A 236 8.57 19.28 -9.70
C LEU A 236 8.72 18.16 -8.68
N LEU A 237 7.72 17.98 -7.83
CA LEU A 237 7.67 16.96 -6.78
C LEU A 237 6.59 15.92 -7.15
N THR A 238 6.96 15.00 -8.05
CA THR A 238 6.11 13.87 -8.43
C THR A 238 6.22 12.74 -7.40
N TYR A 239 5.24 11.83 -7.40
CA TYR A 239 5.10 10.79 -6.38
C TYR A 239 5.12 11.35 -4.94
N SER A 240 4.53 12.54 -4.77
CA SER A 240 4.54 13.31 -3.54
C SER A 240 3.14 13.83 -3.21
N GLU A 241 2.82 13.96 -1.94
CA GLU A 241 1.53 14.45 -1.46
C GLU A 241 1.75 15.57 -0.43
N VAL A 242 0.87 16.55 -0.42
CA VAL A 242 0.86 17.55 0.66
C VAL A 242 0.21 16.89 1.87
N GLU A 243 0.87 16.97 3.02
CA GLU A 243 0.45 16.34 4.27
C GLU A 243 -0.12 17.37 5.26
N GLU A 244 0.46 18.57 5.29
CA GLU A 244 0.05 19.64 6.18
C GLU A 244 0.23 21.00 5.51
N VAL A 245 -0.74 21.90 5.69
CA VAL A 245 -0.64 23.32 5.34
C VAL A 245 -1.08 24.11 6.56
N SER A 246 -0.19 24.98 7.04
CA SER A 246 -0.45 25.88 8.16
C SER A 246 -0.03 27.30 7.80
N GLY A 247 -0.39 28.28 8.64
CA GLY A 247 -0.09 29.68 8.39
C GLY A 247 -1.25 30.44 7.76
N TYR A 248 -0.95 31.50 7.02
CA TYR A 248 -1.93 32.45 6.49
C TYR A 248 -1.45 33.08 5.18
N ILE A 249 -2.31 33.86 4.51
CA ILE A 249 -1.99 34.56 3.26
C ILE A 249 -0.59 35.19 3.28
N GLY A 250 0.23 34.84 2.29
CA GLY A 250 1.60 35.32 2.15
C GLY A 250 2.65 34.52 2.95
N ASN A 251 2.26 33.69 3.91
CA ASN A 251 3.16 32.95 4.81
C ASN A 251 2.57 31.60 5.20
N PHE A 252 2.50 30.67 4.24
CA PHE A 252 2.13 29.28 4.50
C PHE A 252 3.37 28.42 4.73
N ASP A 253 3.32 27.60 5.78
CA ASP A 253 4.30 26.55 6.06
C ASP A 253 3.67 25.20 5.67
N VAL A 254 4.33 24.48 4.77
CA VAL A 254 3.79 23.32 4.08
C VAL A 254 4.71 22.12 4.29
N LYS A 255 4.14 20.99 4.70
CA LYS A 255 4.82 19.69 4.72
C LYS A 255 4.40 18.86 3.52
N ILE A 256 5.39 18.41 2.75
CA ILE A 256 5.20 17.59 1.56
C ILE A 256 5.85 16.23 1.82
N ARG A 257 5.04 15.18 1.81
CA ARG A 257 5.50 13.80 1.94
C ARG A 257 5.85 13.25 0.57
N ARG A 258 7.13 12.95 0.36
CA ARG A 258 7.65 12.32 -0.85
C ARG A 258 7.78 10.82 -0.63
N LYS A 259 7.04 10.05 -1.43
CA LYS A 259 7.05 8.58 -1.35
C LYS A 259 8.36 8.03 -1.93
N PRO A 260 8.88 6.91 -1.41
CA PRO A 260 10.08 6.29 -1.97
C PRO A 260 9.78 5.71 -3.35
N ARG A 261 10.42 6.24 -4.39
CA ARG A 261 10.35 5.64 -5.74
C ARG A 261 11.08 4.31 -5.85
N TYR A 262 12.01 4.05 -4.93
CA TYR A 262 13.03 3.00 -5.00
C TYR A 262 13.91 3.06 -6.25
N VAL A 263 13.92 4.23 -6.91
CA VAL A 263 14.73 4.57 -8.07
C VAL A 263 15.24 5.99 -7.87
N LEU A 264 16.55 6.16 -7.93
CA LEU A 264 17.26 7.43 -7.87
C LEU A 264 17.01 8.21 -9.16
N GLU A 265 16.29 9.32 -9.05
CA GLU A 265 15.84 10.13 -10.20
C GLU A 265 17.00 10.74 -10.99
N ASP A 266 18.10 11.08 -10.32
CA ASP A 266 19.31 11.67 -10.90
C ASP A 266 20.16 10.67 -11.70
N LYS A 267 20.02 9.37 -11.42
CA LYS A 267 20.73 8.29 -12.12
C LYS A 267 19.89 7.57 -13.16
N CYS A 268 18.57 7.59 -13.02
CA CYS A 268 17.68 6.85 -13.91
C CYS A 268 17.71 7.43 -15.33
N THR A 269 18.01 6.59 -16.32
CA THR A 269 18.02 6.98 -17.74
C THR A 269 16.66 6.79 -18.43
N GLY A 270 15.70 6.13 -17.77
CA GLY A 270 14.40 5.80 -18.34
C GLY A 270 14.45 4.76 -19.48
N CYS A 271 15.50 3.93 -19.56
CA CYS A 271 15.71 2.96 -20.66
C CYS A 271 14.71 1.79 -20.68
N GLY A 272 14.18 1.38 -19.53
CA GLY A 272 13.18 0.30 -19.40
C GLY A 272 13.74 -1.13 -19.34
N GLU A 273 15.06 -1.36 -19.34
CA GLU A 273 15.63 -2.71 -19.21
C GLU A 273 15.18 -3.44 -17.93
N CYS A 274 15.05 -2.69 -16.84
CA CYS A 274 14.59 -3.21 -15.54
C CYS A 274 13.19 -3.85 -15.57
N VAL A 275 12.32 -3.44 -16.51
CA VAL A 275 10.97 -4.02 -16.69
C VAL A 275 11.06 -5.47 -17.19
N LYS A 276 11.98 -5.75 -18.12
CA LYS A 276 12.15 -7.09 -18.73
C LYS A 276 12.54 -8.16 -17.69
N GLY A 277 13.21 -7.74 -16.61
CA GLY A 277 13.62 -8.63 -15.53
C GLY A 277 12.50 -9.00 -14.56
N CYS A 278 11.46 -8.18 -14.45
CA CYS A 278 10.46 -8.26 -13.39
C CYS A 278 9.45 -9.41 -13.63
N PRO A 279 9.35 -10.41 -12.74
CA PRO A 279 8.40 -11.52 -12.89
C PRO A 279 6.99 -11.22 -12.34
N VAL A 280 6.79 -10.05 -11.73
CA VAL A 280 5.52 -9.66 -11.13
C VAL A 280 4.66 -8.97 -12.17
N LEU A 281 3.38 -9.35 -12.24
CA LEU A 281 2.37 -8.71 -13.07
C LEU A 281 1.23 -8.24 -12.18
N VAL A 282 0.87 -6.96 -12.31
CA VAL A 282 -0.24 -6.34 -11.58
C VAL A 282 -1.09 -5.53 -12.57
N PRO A 283 -2.41 -5.37 -12.32
CA PRO A 283 -3.26 -4.58 -13.19
C PRO A 283 -2.71 -3.16 -13.40
N ASN A 284 -2.71 -2.67 -14.65
CA ASN A 284 -2.22 -1.34 -14.96
C ASN A 284 -3.30 -0.28 -14.71
N ASP A 285 -3.14 0.53 -13.66
CA ASP A 285 -4.07 1.59 -13.28
C ASP A 285 -4.22 2.70 -14.34
N PHE A 286 -3.17 2.98 -15.11
CA PHE A 286 -3.24 3.95 -16.22
C PHE A 286 -4.17 3.46 -17.34
N GLU A 287 -4.24 2.14 -17.51
CA GLU A 287 -5.04 1.43 -18.51
C GLU A 287 -6.35 0.86 -17.93
N TYR A 288 -6.77 1.31 -16.74
CA TYR A 288 -7.98 0.84 -16.05
C TYR A 288 -8.02 -0.69 -15.86
N GLY A 289 -6.84 -1.31 -15.74
CA GLY A 289 -6.67 -2.75 -15.59
C GLY A 289 -7.07 -3.56 -16.83
N MET A 290 -7.13 -2.97 -18.02
CA MET A 290 -7.36 -3.74 -19.26
C MET A 290 -6.13 -4.53 -19.71
N MET A 291 -4.95 -4.17 -19.20
CA MET A 291 -3.72 -4.93 -19.32
C MET A 291 -2.95 -4.91 -18.00
N ASP A 292 -1.99 -5.81 -17.88
CA ASP A 292 -1.07 -5.84 -16.74
C ASP A 292 0.18 -4.99 -17.01
N ARG A 293 0.81 -4.53 -15.92
CA ARG A 293 2.14 -3.92 -15.88
C ARG A 293 3.02 -4.69 -14.91
N THR A 294 4.32 -4.45 -14.97
CA THR A 294 5.26 -4.96 -13.96
C THR A 294 5.24 -4.14 -12.67
N ALA A 295 5.81 -4.68 -11.59
CA ALA A 295 5.96 -3.96 -10.32
C ALA A 295 6.90 -2.75 -10.44
N ILE A 296 8.00 -2.87 -11.19
CA ILE A 296 8.77 -1.70 -11.63
C ILE A 296 8.18 -1.17 -12.93
N TYR A 297 7.77 0.10 -12.97
CA TYR A 297 7.04 0.63 -14.12
C TYR A 297 7.27 2.12 -14.33
N ARG A 298 6.88 2.58 -15.52
CA ARG A 298 6.67 3.98 -15.88
C ARG A 298 5.24 4.08 -16.38
N SER A 299 4.46 5.05 -15.91
CA SER A 299 3.00 5.07 -16.11
C SER A 299 2.58 5.02 -17.59
N PHE A 300 3.32 5.71 -18.46
CA PHE A 300 3.14 5.68 -19.92
C PHE A 300 4.43 6.15 -20.61
N PRO A 301 4.60 5.95 -21.93
CA PRO A 301 5.87 6.23 -22.62
C PRO A 301 6.37 7.68 -22.56
N GLN A 302 5.47 8.66 -22.55
CA GLN A 302 5.77 10.09 -22.51
C GLN A 302 5.72 10.69 -21.09
N ALA A 303 5.76 9.86 -20.05
CA ALA A 303 5.70 10.30 -18.66
C ALA A 303 6.83 11.30 -18.32
N VAL A 304 6.51 12.28 -17.48
CA VAL A 304 7.45 13.28 -16.96
C VAL A 304 7.34 13.34 -15.43
N PRO A 305 8.45 13.13 -14.69
CA PRO A 305 9.79 12.86 -15.18
C PRO A 305 9.90 11.49 -15.87
N ASN A 306 10.88 11.35 -16.77
CA ASN A 306 11.17 10.08 -17.44
C ASN A 306 11.91 9.11 -16.51
N VAL A 307 11.26 8.73 -15.40
CA VAL A 307 11.85 7.92 -14.32
C VAL A 307 10.88 6.79 -13.95
N PHE A 308 11.45 5.62 -13.66
CA PHE A 308 10.70 4.46 -13.19
C PHE A 308 10.38 4.55 -11.69
N VAL A 309 9.39 3.80 -11.26
CA VAL A 309 9.03 3.61 -9.85
C VAL A 309 8.83 2.12 -9.58
N ILE A 310 9.18 1.66 -8.38
CA ILE A 310 8.86 0.31 -7.92
C ILE A 310 7.65 0.36 -7.01
N ASP A 311 6.59 -0.34 -7.40
CA ASP A 311 5.38 -0.54 -6.62
C ASP A 311 5.65 -1.53 -5.49
N LYS A 312 5.84 -1.03 -4.27
CA LYS A 312 6.15 -1.82 -3.08
C LYS A 312 5.21 -1.41 -1.95
N GLU A 313 4.20 -2.22 -1.70
CA GLU A 313 3.13 -1.94 -0.71
C GLU A 313 3.53 -2.36 0.71
N GLY A 314 4.51 -3.25 0.87
CA GLY A 314 4.96 -3.75 2.17
C GLY A 314 5.76 -5.04 2.05
N PHE A 315 5.77 -5.85 3.11
CA PHE A 315 6.23 -7.24 3.04
C PHE A 315 5.06 -8.20 2.85
N SER A 316 5.28 -9.25 2.06
CA SER A 316 4.30 -10.32 1.88
C SER A 316 4.19 -11.17 3.15
N PRO A 317 2.99 -11.65 3.54
CA PRO A 317 2.81 -12.46 4.74
C PRO A 317 3.70 -13.71 4.76
N CYS A 318 3.85 -14.38 3.62
CA CYS A 318 4.68 -15.58 3.49
C CYS A 318 6.17 -15.33 3.71
N ARG A 319 6.68 -14.12 3.41
CA ARG A 319 8.07 -13.74 3.69
C ARG A 319 8.27 -13.49 5.18
N ASN A 320 7.39 -12.69 5.79
CA ASN A 320 7.51 -12.35 7.20
C ASN A 320 7.25 -13.55 8.14
N ALA A 321 6.50 -14.55 7.68
CA ALA A 321 6.27 -15.78 8.43
C ALA A 321 7.49 -16.71 8.52
N CYS A 322 8.51 -16.54 7.67
CA CYS A 322 9.66 -17.45 7.65
C CYS A 322 10.63 -17.10 8.79
N PRO A 323 10.95 -18.05 9.71
CA PRO A 323 11.89 -17.77 10.80
C PRO A 323 13.33 -17.49 10.34
N ALA A 324 13.69 -17.91 9.12
CA ALA A 324 14.98 -17.59 8.50
C ALA A 324 14.94 -16.31 7.64
N GLY A 325 13.79 -15.62 7.55
CA GLY A 325 13.61 -14.42 6.73
C GLY A 325 13.62 -14.67 5.22
N LEU A 326 13.28 -15.88 4.77
CA LEU A 326 13.35 -16.28 3.36
C LEU A 326 12.34 -15.49 2.49
N ASN A 327 12.77 -15.01 1.32
CA ASN A 327 11.90 -14.29 0.39
C ASN A 327 11.00 -15.23 -0.44
N ALA A 328 10.01 -15.83 0.22
CA ALA A 328 9.03 -16.74 -0.40
C ALA A 328 8.36 -16.18 -1.65
N HIS A 329 7.86 -14.94 -1.56
CA HIS A 329 7.22 -14.27 -2.69
C HIS A 329 8.18 -14.12 -3.89
N GLY A 330 9.44 -13.75 -3.65
CA GLY A 330 10.44 -13.59 -4.69
C GLY A 330 10.71 -14.87 -5.50
N TYR A 331 11.06 -15.98 -4.84
CA TYR A 331 11.44 -17.19 -5.58
C TYR A 331 10.23 -17.89 -6.20
N VAL A 332 9.03 -17.81 -5.60
CA VAL A 332 7.80 -18.32 -6.21
C VAL A 332 7.54 -17.62 -7.55
N LYS A 333 7.73 -16.30 -7.62
CA LYS A 333 7.56 -15.56 -8.87
C LYS A 333 8.65 -15.83 -9.88
N LEU A 334 9.89 -16.02 -9.45
CA LEU A 334 10.97 -16.45 -10.35
C LEU A 334 10.69 -17.84 -10.95
N ILE A 335 10.20 -18.80 -10.16
CA ILE A 335 9.78 -20.12 -10.65
C ILE A 335 8.63 -19.98 -11.66
N SER A 336 7.61 -19.15 -11.36
CA SER A 336 6.50 -18.91 -12.30
C SER A 336 6.94 -18.31 -13.65
N ALA A 337 8.13 -17.69 -13.68
CA ALA A 337 8.74 -17.09 -14.87
C ALA A 337 9.82 -17.98 -15.52
N GLY A 338 10.03 -19.21 -15.03
CA GLY A 338 11.05 -20.13 -15.54
C GLY A 338 12.50 -19.77 -15.16
N LYS A 339 12.69 -18.86 -14.19
CA LYS A 339 14.00 -18.35 -13.75
C LYS A 339 14.53 -19.13 -12.54
N TYR A 340 14.82 -20.41 -12.75
CA TYR A 340 15.10 -21.36 -11.67
C TYR A 340 16.46 -21.13 -10.99
N GLU A 341 17.49 -20.76 -11.74
CA GLU A 341 18.81 -20.47 -11.17
C GLU A 341 18.75 -19.23 -10.27
N GLU A 342 18.05 -18.17 -10.70
CA GLU A 342 17.86 -16.97 -9.92
C GLU A 342 16.98 -17.22 -8.69
N ALA A 343 15.97 -18.08 -8.81
CA ALA A 343 15.15 -18.51 -7.68
C ALA A 343 15.99 -19.26 -6.64
N PHE A 344 16.84 -20.19 -7.08
CA PHE A 344 17.78 -20.92 -6.20
C PHE A 344 18.78 -19.98 -5.53
N LYS A 345 19.35 -19.03 -6.28
CA LYS A 345 20.24 -17.99 -5.75
C LYS A 345 19.54 -17.16 -4.66
N LEU A 346 18.31 -16.71 -4.91
CA LEU A 346 17.53 -15.94 -3.94
C LEU A 346 17.23 -16.77 -2.67
N ILE A 347 16.98 -18.06 -2.81
CA ILE A 347 16.76 -18.95 -1.65
C ILE A 347 18.07 -19.07 -0.83
N THR A 348 19.19 -19.27 -1.51
CA THR A 348 20.51 -19.50 -0.88
C THR A 348 21.14 -18.26 -0.24
N GLU A 349 20.59 -17.07 -0.47
CA GLU A 349 20.91 -15.87 0.33
C GLU A 349 20.54 -16.04 1.82
N ARG A 350 19.51 -16.86 2.12
CA ARG A 350 18.96 -16.96 3.47
C ARG A 350 18.88 -18.38 4.04
N VAL A 351 18.91 -19.42 3.21
CA VAL A 351 18.99 -20.82 3.67
C VAL A 351 19.95 -21.68 2.85
N ILE A 352 20.67 -22.59 3.50
CA ILE A 352 21.70 -23.42 2.87
C ILE A 352 21.28 -24.86 2.56
N PHE A 353 20.07 -25.26 2.97
CA PHE A 353 19.50 -26.58 2.74
C PHE A 353 18.16 -26.49 1.99
N PRO A 354 18.12 -25.88 0.80
CA PRO A 354 16.86 -25.67 0.09
C PRO A 354 16.12 -26.98 -0.22
N ALA A 355 16.82 -28.06 -0.57
CA ALA A 355 16.20 -29.34 -0.89
C ALA A 355 15.74 -30.10 0.37
N SER A 356 16.52 -30.07 1.46
CA SER A 356 16.07 -30.64 2.74
C SER A 356 14.87 -29.86 3.31
N LEU A 357 14.89 -28.53 3.23
CA LEU A 357 13.75 -27.68 3.62
C LEU A 357 12.56 -27.81 2.66
N GLY A 358 12.75 -28.30 1.44
CA GLY A 358 11.67 -28.67 0.54
C GLY A 358 10.92 -29.93 0.99
N ARG A 359 11.53 -30.75 1.84
CA ARG A 359 10.99 -32.04 2.31
C ARG A 359 10.52 -32.04 3.76
N ALA A 360 11.26 -31.34 4.63
CA ALA A 360 11.06 -31.43 6.08
C ALA A 360 10.62 -30.12 6.76
N CYS A 361 10.39 -29.05 6.00
CA CYS A 361 9.97 -27.76 6.57
C CYS A 361 8.48 -27.79 6.99
N PRO A 362 8.13 -27.19 8.15
CA PRO A 362 6.73 -26.95 8.55
C PRO A 362 5.94 -25.99 7.66
N ALA A 363 6.61 -25.31 6.71
CA ALA A 363 5.98 -24.37 5.79
C ALA A 363 5.17 -23.22 6.45
N PHE A 364 5.76 -22.53 7.44
CA PHE A 364 5.18 -21.33 8.07
C PHE A 364 4.64 -20.29 7.06
N CYS A 365 5.33 -20.17 5.93
CA CYS A 365 4.96 -19.30 4.82
C CYS A 365 3.62 -19.65 4.15
N GLU A 366 3.23 -20.92 4.15
CA GLU A 366 1.96 -21.40 3.58
C GLU A 366 0.80 -21.14 4.54
N ALA A 367 1.02 -21.30 5.84
CA ALA A 367 0.04 -21.00 6.89
C ALA A 367 -0.44 -19.53 6.83
N GLU A 368 0.49 -18.61 6.56
CA GLU A 368 0.19 -17.18 6.42
C GLU A 368 -0.13 -16.73 4.98
N CYS A 369 -0.14 -17.65 4.01
CA CYS A 369 -0.45 -17.30 2.63
C CYS A 369 -1.87 -16.74 2.50
N THR A 370 -2.01 -15.53 1.95
CA THR A 370 -3.32 -14.88 1.73
C THR A 370 -4.29 -15.74 0.92
N ARG A 371 -3.77 -16.57 -0.01
CA ARG A 371 -4.58 -17.42 -0.88
C ARG A 371 -5.38 -18.50 -0.12
N SER A 372 -4.95 -18.86 1.10
CA SER A 372 -5.69 -19.77 1.98
C SER A 372 -7.12 -19.31 2.28
N LEU A 373 -7.41 -18.01 2.14
CA LEU A 373 -8.75 -17.44 2.33
C LEU A 373 -9.73 -17.71 1.17
N VAL A 374 -9.23 -18.09 -0.01
CA VAL A 374 -10.07 -18.15 -1.24
C VAL A 374 -9.92 -19.43 -2.07
N GLY A 375 -8.79 -20.13 -2.01
CA GLY A 375 -8.53 -21.31 -2.87
C GLY A 375 -7.39 -22.22 -2.41
N GLY A 376 -7.03 -22.16 -1.13
CA GLY A 376 -5.87 -22.87 -0.58
C GLY A 376 -4.54 -22.12 -0.79
N PRO A 377 -3.54 -22.36 0.06
CA PRO A 377 -2.24 -21.70 -0.04
C PRO A 377 -1.52 -22.04 -1.35
N VAL A 378 -0.49 -21.27 -1.67
CA VAL A 378 0.51 -21.69 -2.67
C VAL A 378 1.40 -22.75 -2.03
N GLN A 379 1.75 -23.83 -2.74
CA GLN A 379 2.62 -24.91 -2.27
C GLN A 379 4.10 -24.49 -2.27
N ILE A 380 4.41 -23.44 -1.51
CA ILE A 380 5.72 -22.79 -1.41
C ILE A 380 6.83 -23.77 -1.04
N ARG A 381 6.57 -24.73 -0.15
CA ARG A 381 7.51 -25.80 0.25
C ARG A 381 7.83 -26.70 -0.95
N ALA A 382 6.82 -27.13 -1.70
CA ALA A 382 7.01 -27.98 -2.86
C ALA A 382 7.72 -27.25 -4.01
N LEU A 383 7.42 -25.95 -4.22
CA LEU A 383 8.13 -25.12 -5.19
C LEU A 383 9.62 -24.96 -4.85
N LYS A 384 9.94 -24.78 -3.56
CA LYS A 384 11.33 -24.78 -3.07
C LYS A 384 12.03 -26.10 -3.33
N ARG A 385 11.34 -27.23 -3.12
CA ARG A 385 11.84 -28.57 -3.43
C ARG A 385 12.15 -28.70 -4.92
N PHE A 386 11.19 -28.36 -5.77
CA PHE A 386 11.34 -28.40 -7.23
C PHE A 386 12.58 -27.65 -7.69
N VAL A 387 12.73 -26.39 -7.28
CA VAL A 387 13.86 -25.57 -7.77
C VAL A 387 15.21 -26.04 -7.23
N ALA A 388 15.25 -26.59 -6.01
CA ALA A 388 16.47 -27.13 -5.44
C ALA A 388 16.91 -28.42 -6.16
N ASP A 389 15.98 -29.35 -6.37
CA ASP A 389 16.24 -30.58 -7.11
C ASP A 389 16.64 -30.27 -8.56
N TRP A 390 15.93 -29.35 -9.22
CA TRP A 390 16.27 -28.88 -10.57
C TRP A 390 17.69 -28.31 -10.65
N TYR A 391 18.10 -27.47 -9.69
CA TYR A 391 19.43 -26.87 -9.68
C TYR A 391 20.53 -27.93 -9.54
N TYR A 392 20.37 -28.87 -8.60
CA TYR A 392 21.36 -29.91 -8.38
C TYR A 392 21.50 -30.86 -9.58
N ASP A 393 20.40 -31.12 -10.29
CA ASP A 393 20.41 -32.01 -11.45
C ASP A 393 20.87 -31.33 -12.76
N ASN A 394 20.66 -30.02 -12.91
CA ASN A 394 20.95 -29.29 -14.16
C ASN A 394 22.18 -28.37 -14.11
N VAL A 395 22.48 -27.78 -12.94
CA VAL A 395 23.61 -26.85 -12.75
C VAL A 395 24.73 -27.53 -11.99
N GLY A 396 24.41 -28.20 -10.89
CA GLY A 396 25.34 -28.94 -10.05
C GLY A 396 25.43 -28.41 -8.62
N LEU A 397 26.59 -28.59 -7.99
CA LEU A 397 26.80 -28.29 -6.56
C LEU A 397 27.65 -27.04 -6.31
N GLU A 398 27.85 -26.19 -7.31
CA GLU A 398 28.59 -24.94 -7.13
C GLU A 398 27.73 -23.87 -6.43
N PRO A 399 28.26 -23.15 -5.43
CA PRO A 399 27.60 -22.00 -4.83
C PRO A 399 27.30 -20.91 -5.87
N PRO A 400 26.09 -20.31 -5.91
CA PRO A 400 25.70 -19.29 -6.89
C PRO A 400 26.23 -17.89 -6.51
N VAL A 401 27.46 -17.83 -5.98
CA VAL A 401 28.14 -16.62 -5.52
C VAL A 401 29.61 -16.66 -5.91
N GLU A 402 30.19 -15.50 -6.21
CA GLU A 402 31.63 -15.38 -6.38
C GLU A 402 32.31 -15.45 -5.01
N LEU A 403 33.27 -16.37 -4.87
CA LEU A 403 34.01 -16.54 -3.62
C LEU A 403 35.13 -15.49 -3.52
N PRO A 404 35.18 -14.69 -2.45
CA PRO A 404 36.21 -13.67 -2.26
C PRO A 404 37.57 -14.29 -1.84
N GLU A 405 38.63 -13.48 -1.84
CA GLU A 405 39.93 -13.88 -1.28
C GLU A 405 39.84 -14.22 0.21
N LYS A 406 40.61 -15.22 0.64
CA LYS A 406 40.60 -15.71 2.02
C LYS A 406 41.34 -14.77 2.99
N LYS A 407 40.68 -14.41 4.09
CA LYS A 407 41.22 -13.68 5.24
C LYS A 407 41.94 -14.65 6.20
N GLU A 408 43.10 -15.14 5.80
CA GLU A 408 43.83 -16.22 6.50
C GLU A 408 44.13 -15.94 7.99
N ASP A 409 44.17 -14.68 8.41
CA ASP A 409 44.42 -14.24 9.78
C ASP A 409 43.17 -14.27 10.69
N LYS A 410 41.98 -14.47 10.13
CA LYS A 410 40.67 -14.43 10.82
C LYS A 410 39.91 -15.76 10.76
N ARG A 411 40.57 -16.86 11.14
CA ARG A 411 39.99 -18.21 11.12
C ARG A 411 38.86 -18.38 12.16
N VAL A 412 37.81 -19.12 11.81
CA VAL A 412 36.67 -19.43 12.70
C VAL A 412 36.51 -20.94 12.86
N ALA A 413 36.28 -21.39 14.10
CA ALA A 413 35.91 -22.78 14.38
C ALA A 413 34.41 -22.89 14.62
N VAL A 414 33.78 -23.91 14.04
CA VAL A 414 32.37 -24.23 14.26
C VAL A 414 32.27 -25.60 14.88
N VAL A 415 31.54 -25.74 15.98
CA VAL A 415 31.34 -27.00 16.69
C VAL A 415 29.93 -27.53 16.41
N GLY A 416 29.86 -28.71 15.79
CA GLY A 416 28.62 -29.34 15.35
C GLY A 416 28.28 -29.00 13.89
N SER A 417 28.04 -30.03 13.08
CA SER A 417 27.67 -29.90 11.66
C SER A 417 26.15 -30.03 11.43
N GLY A 418 25.35 -29.65 12.41
CA GLY A 418 23.90 -29.52 12.24
C GLY A 418 23.51 -28.28 11.42
N PRO A 419 22.20 -28.05 11.20
CA PRO A 419 21.71 -26.94 10.39
C PRO A 419 22.27 -25.55 10.79
N ALA A 420 22.34 -25.26 12.09
CA ALA A 420 22.85 -23.99 12.59
C ALA A 420 24.37 -23.83 12.34
N GLY A 421 25.14 -24.88 12.64
CA GLY A 421 26.60 -24.87 12.48
C GLY A 421 26.99 -24.72 11.01
N LEU A 422 26.41 -25.53 10.14
CA LEU A 422 26.69 -25.48 8.70
C LEU A 422 26.22 -24.15 8.07
N ALA A 423 25.11 -23.57 8.53
CA ALA A 423 24.68 -22.24 8.07
C ALA A 423 25.69 -21.17 8.48
N CYS A 424 26.11 -21.13 9.75
CA CYS A 424 27.13 -20.20 10.24
C CYS A 424 28.43 -20.33 9.43
N ALA A 425 28.88 -21.58 9.20
CA ALA A 425 30.09 -21.86 8.46
C ALA A 425 30.02 -21.38 7.00
N TYR A 426 28.94 -21.70 6.29
CA TYR A 426 28.74 -21.31 4.89
C TYR A 426 28.75 -19.78 4.72
N TYR A 427 27.97 -19.05 5.53
CA TYR A 427 27.86 -17.59 5.37
C TYR A 427 29.16 -16.85 5.73
N LEU A 428 29.96 -17.38 6.66
CA LEU A 428 31.31 -16.87 6.91
C LEU A 428 32.26 -17.20 5.75
N ALA A 429 32.19 -18.41 5.20
CA ALA A 429 33.07 -18.84 4.10
C ALA A 429 32.87 -18.01 2.83
N ILE A 430 31.62 -17.74 2.43
CA ILE A 430 31.34 -16.88 1.25
C ILE A 430 31.67 -15.40 1.47
N GLN A 431 31.97 -15.00 2.71
CA GLN A 431 32.50 -13.68 3.06
C GLN A 431 34.03 -13.64 3.15
N GLY A 432 34.70 -14.77 2.86
CA GLY A 432 36.16 -14.90 2.81
C GLY A 432 36.80 -15.35 4.11
N TYR A 433 36.06 -15.72 5.15
CA TYR A 433 36.64 -16.25 6.39
C TYR A 433 36.94 -17.74 6.25
N PRO A 434 38.16 -18.21 6.56
CA PRO A 434 38.43 -19.64 6.63
C PRO A 434 37.68 -20.26 7.82
N VAL A 435 36.85 -21.27 7.54
CA VAL A 435 36.04 -21.95 8.56
C VAL A 435 36.32 -23.45 8.58
N THR A 436 36.55 -23.98 9.78
CA THR A 436 36.64 -25.42 10.03
C THR A 436 35.51 -25.85 10.97
N VAL A 437 34.71 -26.81 10.53
CA VAL A 437 33.61 -27.43 11.30
C VAL A 437 34.12 -28.72 11.94
N TYR A 438 34.01 -28.80 13.26
CA TYR A 438 34.31 -30.00 14.05
C TYR A 438 33.02 -30.75 14.36
N GLU A 439 32.88 -31.95 13.79
CA GLU A 439 31.74 -32.83 13.99
C GLU A 439 32.15 -34.00 14.89
N ALA A 440 31.36 -34.26 15.93
CA ALA A 440 31.61 -35.33 16.89
C ALA A 440 31.31 -36.72 16.31
N LEU A 441 30.33 -36.81 15.40
CA LEU A 441 29.88 -38.05 14.78
C LEU A 441 30.70 -38.39 13.52
N GLU A 442 30.44 -39.58 12.97
CA GLU A 442 31.18 -40.12 11.82
C GLU A 442 30.93 -39.33 10.53
N LYS A 443 29.71 -38.81 10.35
CA LYS A 443 29.29 -38.08 9.16
C LYS A 443 28.62 -36.75 9.52
N PRO A 444 28.78 -35.72 8.67
CA PRO A 444 28.19 -34.42 8.92
C PRO A 444 26.69 -34.35 8.61
N GLY A 445 25.98 -33.36 9.15
CA GLY A 445 24.55 -33.10 8.90
C GLY A 445 23.68 -33.10 10.17
N GLY A 446 24.25 -33.48 11.32
CA GLY A 446 23.57 -33.45 12.62
C GLY A 446 22.19 -34.12 12.59
N MET A 447 21.18 -33.46 13.15
CA MET A 447 19.81 -34.01 13.24
C MET A 447 19.14 -34.23 11.87
N LEU A 448 19.57 -33.55 10.79
CA LEU A 448 19.04 -33.83 9.45
C LEU A 448 19.33 -35.27 9.03
N ARG A 449 20.56 -35.73 9.26
CA ARG A 449 20.98 -37.10 8.97
C ARG A 449 20.50 -38.10 10.00
N TYR A 450 20.65 -37.75 11.28
CA TYR A 450 20.54 -38.75 12.35
C TYR A 450 19.15 -38.84 12.98
N ALA A 451 18.23 -37.91 12.70
CA ALA A 451 16.88 -37.94 13.27
C ALA A 451 15.77 -38.03 12.23
N ILE A 452 15.96 -37.52 11.00
CA ILE A 452 14.93 -37.57 9.95
C ILE A 452 15.13 -38.85 9.12
N PRO A 453 14.09 -39.69 8.95
CA PRO A 453 14.23 -40.95 8.22
C PRO A 453 14.36 -40.76 6.70
N GLU A 454 15.05 -41.70 6.03
CA GLU A 454 15.36 -41.61 4.59
C GLU A 454 14.13 -41.53 3.67
N TYR A 455 12.99 -42.12 4.07
CA TYR A 455 11.74 -42.03 3.29
C TYR A 455 11.21 -40.60 3.18
N ARG A 456 11.69 -39.70 4.06
CA ARG A 456 11.30 -38.30 4.14
C ARG A 456 12.42 -37.39 3.70
N LEU A 457 13.65 -37.66 4.16
CA LEU A 457 14.85 -36.91 3.79
C LEU A 457 15.99 -37.88 3.47
N PRO A 458 16.28 -38.13 2.19
CA PRO A 458 17.35 -39.03 1.80
C PRO A 458 18.74 -38.57 2.25
N ASN A 459 19.55 -39.51 2.70
CA ASN A 459 20.90 -39.23 3.19
C ASN A 459 21.87 -38.82 2.07
N ASP A 460 21.67 -39.31 0.85
CA ASP A 460 22.44 -38.93 -0.33
C ASP A 460 22.16 -37.48 -0.75
N LEU A 461 20.93 -37.00 -0.57
CA LEU A 461 20.60 -35.59 -0.74
C LEU A 461 21.28 -34.71 0.32
N VAL A 462 21.27 -35.14 1.59
CA VAL A 462 22.01 -34.45 2.65
C VAL A 462 23.51 -34.41 2.33
N ASP A 463 24.07 -35.50 1.78
CA ASP A 463 25.46 -35.52 1.29
C ASP A 463 25.69 -34.49 0.18
N LYS A 464 24.78 -34.38 -0.81
CA LYS A 464 24.86 -33.36 -1.89
C LYS A 464 24.88 -31.94 -1.32
N GLU A 465 24.00 -31.60 -0.39
CA GLU A 465 23.95 -30.24 0.19
C GLU A 465 25.17 -29.94 1.07
N ILE A 466 25.77 -30.95 1.71
CA ILE A 466 27.02 -30.78 2.45
C ILE A 466 28.20 -30.59 1.51
N GLU A 467 28.27 -31.31 0.40
CA GLU A 467 29.29 -31.08 -0.63
C GLU A 467 29.17 -29.69 -1.26
N PHE A 468 27.94 -29.20 -1.47
CA PHE A 468 27.70 -27.80 -1.86
C PHE A 468 28.32 -26.80 -0.86
N ILE A 469 28.18 -27.05 0.45
CA ILE A 469 28.77 -26.19 1.49
C ILE A 469 30.30 -26.30 1.51
N LYS A 470 30.88 -27.49 1.31
CA LYS A 470 32.33 -27.66 1.21
C LYS A 470 32.91 -26.91 0.01
N LYS A 471 32.21 -26.91 -1.12
CA LYS A 471 32.60 -26.15 -2.32
C LYS A 471 32.61 -24.63 -2.09
N ALA A 472 31.83 -24.13 -1.13
CA ALA A 472 31.93 -22.74 -0.68
C ALA A 472 33.20 -22.43 0.14
N GLY A 473 34.05 -23.43 0.42
CA GLY A 473 35.32 -23.26 1.13
C GLY A 473 35.30 -23.68 2.60
N VAL A 474 34.23 -24.35 3.06
CA VAL A 474 34.11 -24.87 4.43
C VAL A 474 34.86 -26.20 4.55
N GLU A 475 35.76 -26.30 5.53
CA GLU A 475 36.39 -27.55 5.92
C GLU A 475 35.56 -28.27 6.99
N ILE A 476 35.39 -29.59 6.89
CA ILE A 476 34.63 -30.38 7.86
C ILE A 476 35.47 -31.56 8.34
N VAL A 477 35.70 -31.63 9.64
CA VAL A 477 36.48 -32.69 10.31
C VAL A 477 35.55 -33.48 11.23
N CYS A 478 35.31 -34.75 10.89
CA CYS A 478 34.43 -35.65 11.64
C CYS A 478 35.17 -36.38 12.76
N ASN A 479 34.44 -37.11 13.61
CA ASN A 479 34.96 -37.85 14.77
C ASN A 479 35.82 -36.99 15.72
N THR A 480 35.51 -35.69 15.82
CA THR A 480 36.26 -34.72 16.63
C THR A 480 35.32 -34.02 17.61
N PRO A 481 34.97 -34.67 18.73
CA PRO A 481 34.18 -34.01 19.77
C PRO A 481 34.93 -32.82 20.38
N VAL A 482 34.18 -31.79 20.76
CA VAL A 482 34.68 -30.60 21.47
C VAL A 482 33.95 -30.48 22.80
N GLY A 483 34.69 -30.28 23.88
CA GLY A 483 34.23 -30.33 25.26
C GLY A 483 34.94 -31.42 26.07
N LYS A 484 34.25 -31.92 27.10
CA LYS A 484 34.76 -32.90 28.07
C LYS A 484 35.36 -34.16 27.45
N ASP A 485 34.80 -34.62 26.34
CA ASP A 485 35.16 -35.88 25.69
C ASP A 485 36.11 -35.70 24.48
N GLY A 486 36.69 -34.51 24.29
CA GLY A 486 37.56 -34.22 23.15
C GLY A 486 38.41 -32.96 23.29
N LYS A 487 38.50 -32.17 22.23
CA LYS A 487 39.25 -30.89 22.24
C LYS A 487 38.56 -29.88 23.16
N ARG A 488 39.31 -29.09 23.92
CA ARG A 488 38.74 -27.98 24.70
C ARG A 488 38.53 -26.76 23.80
N VAL A 489 37.63 -25.85 24.17
CA VAL A 489 37.43 -24.60 23.42
C VAL A 489 38.72 -23.77 23.41
N ASP A 490 39.48 -23.80 24.51
CA ASP A 490 40.81 -23.18 24.62
C ASP A 490 41.80 -23.70 23.56
N ASP A 491 41.73 -24.98 23.20
CA ASP A 491 42.65 -25.57 22.23
C ASP A 491 42.37 -25.03 20.83
N LEU A 492 41.11 -24.74 20.50
CA LEU A 492 40.75 -24.05 19.26
C LEU A 492 41.37 -22.64 19.22
N PHE A 493 41.28 -21.87 20.30
CA PHE A 493 41.93 -20.55 20.34
C PHE A 493 43.46 -20.65 20.22
N LYS A 494 44.10 -21.66 20.82
CA LYS A 494 45.56 -21.93 20.67
C LYS A 494 45.94 -22.34 19.24
N GLU A 495 45.04 -23.03 18.52
CA GLU A 495 45.18 -23.38 17.11
C GLU A 495 45.03 -22.17 16.16
N GLY A 496 44.73 -20.99 16.70
CA GLY A 496 44.70 -19.71 15.98
C GLY A 496 43.31 -19.25 15.54
N TYR A 497 42.24 -19.96 15.92
CA TYR A 497 40.87 -19.50 15.67
C TYR A 497 40.56 -18.25 16.48
N LYS A 498 39.94 -17.25 15.86
CA LYS A 498 39.59 -15.95 16.46
C LYS A 498 38.18 -15.93 17.04
N ALA A 499 37.30 -16.77 16.54
CA ALA A 499 35.95 -16.95 17.05
C ALA A 499 35.54 -18.43 17.01
N VAL A 500 34.64 -18.83 17.90
CA VAL A 500 34.06 -20.17 17.96
C VAL A 500 32.53 -20.07 17.94
N PHE A 501 31.87 -20.87 17.09
CA PHE A 501 30.41 -21.01 17.10
C PHE A 501 30.01 -22.40 17.62
N LEU A 502 29.07 -22.46 18.55
CA LEU A 502 28.56 -23.68 19.17
C LEU A 502 27.16 -24.01 18.64
N GLY A 503 27.08 -25.00 17.75
CA GLY A 503 25.87 -25.53 17.12
C GLY A 503 25.66 -27.01 17.41
N ILE A 504 25.82 -27.41 18.68
CA ILE A 504 25.90 -28.83 19.09
C ILE A 504 24.58 -29.62 18.99
N GLY A 505 23.44 -28.97 18.75
CA GLY A 505 22.15 -29.65 18.58
C GLY A 505 21.56 -30.27 19.85
N ALA A 506 20.36 -30.85 19.74
CA ALA A 506 19.66 -31.54 20.82
C ALA A 506 19.61 -33.06 20.62
N HIS A 507 20.77 -33.71 20.74
CA HIS A 507 20.95 -35.14 20.44
C HIS A 507 20.55 -36.10 21.57
N LYS A 508 20.16 -35.62 22.75
CA LYS A 508 19.79 -36.48 23.89
C LYS A 508 18.29 -36.66 24.01
N ASP A 509 17.88 -37.89 24.30
CA ASP A 509 16.50 -38.25 24.60
C ASP A 509 16.11 -37.88 26.04
N ARG A 510 14.91 -37.35 26.23
CA ARG A 510 14.29 -37.26 27.57
C ARG A 510 13.75 -38.62 27.99
N THR A 511 13.81 -38.90 29.29
CA THR A 511 13.21 -40.08 29.91
C THR A 511 11.81 -39.76 30.46
N MET A 512 10.96 -40.78 30.58
CA MET A 512 9.65 -40.65 31.24
C MET A 512 9.76 -40.73 32.76
N GLY A 513 10.78 -41.43 33.27
CA GLY A 513 10.99 -41.64 34.70
C GLY A 513 9.98 -42.61 35.32
N ILE A 514 9.48 -43.58 34.52
CA ILE A 514 8.48 -44.56 34.97
C ILE A 514 9.10 -45.96 35.14
N PRO A 515 8.53 -46.84 36.00
CA PRO A 515 9.07 -48.17 36.22
C PRO A 515 9.20 -49.00 34.94
N GLY A 516 10.33 -49.70 34.77
CA GLY A 516 10.60 -50.61 33.65
C GLY A 516 11.13 -49.95 32.37
N GLU A 517 11.49 -48.67 32.41
CA GLU A 517 12.08 -47.95 31.26
C GLU A 517 13.44 -48.50 30.81
N ASP A 518 14.12 -49.27 31.66
CA ASP A 518 15.40 -49.94 31.41
C ASP A 518 15.27 -51.36 30.79
N LEU A 519 14.03 -51.85 30.59
CA LEU A 519 13.78 -53.18 30.01
C LEU A 519 14.28 -53.28 28.57
N LYS A 520 14.77 -54.48 28.19
CA LYS A 520 15.08 -54.78 26.78
C LYS A 520 13.79 -54.71 25.95
N GLY A 521 13.79 -53.87 24.92
CA GLY A 521 12.61 -53.58 24.10
C GLY A 521 12.01 -52.20 24.36
N VAL A 522 12.46 -51.47 25.38
CA VAL A 522 12.18 -50.04 25.51
C VAL A 522 13.32 -49.28 24.81
N HIS A 523 12.93 -48.41 23.88
CA HIS A 523 13.82 -47.61 23.05
C HIS A 523 13.48 -46.13 23.22
N HIS A 524 14.46 -45.25 23.06
CA HIS A 524 14.23 -43.82 22.96
C HIS A 524 14.31 -43.36 21.50
N SER A 525 13.45 -42.42 21.10
CA SER A 525 13.19 -42.06 19.71
C SER A 525 14.43 -41.56 18.96
N ILE A 526 15.19 -40.61 19.51
CA ILE A 526 16.36 -40.03 18.83
C ILE A 526 17.46 -41.08 18.71
N THR A 527 17.73 -41.81 19.79
CA THR A 527 18.70 -42.92 19.76
C THR A 527 18.29 -44.02 18.78
N PHE A 528 17.00 -44.37 18.72
CA PHE A 528 16.46 -45.36 17.79
C PHE A 528 16.60 -44.92 16.33
N LEU A 529 16.13 -43.72 16.00
CA LEU A 529 16.21 -43.16 14.64
C LEU A 529 17.67 -43.03 14.19
N ARG A 530 18.57 -42.58 15.07
CA ARG A 530 20.01 -42.51 14.78
C ARG A 530 20.59 -43.86 14.41
N ARG A 531 20.26 -44.91 15.15
CA ARG A 531 20.75 -46.28 14.88
C ARG A 531 20.28 -46.75 13.50
N VAL A 532 19.00 -46.58 13.21
CA VAL A 532 18.42 -46.95 11.91
C VAL A 532 19.06 -46.17 10.77
N ASN A 533 19.15 -44.84 10.88
CA ASN A 533 19.76 -43.98 9.86
C ASN A 533 21.28 -44.20 9.70
N SER A 534 21.94 -44.79 10.70
CA SER A 534 23.34 -45.21 10.61
C SER A 534 23.51 -46.59 9.96
N GLY A 535 22.42 -47.20 9.48
CA GLY A 535 22.42 -48.51 8.84
C GLY A 535 22.38 -49.70 9.81
N GLU A 536 22.12 -49.48 11.10
CA GLU A 536 22.01 -50.57 12.07
C GLU A 536 20.72 -51.36 11.86
N LYS A 537 20.82 -52.69 11.82
CA LYS A 537 19.65 -53.58 11.76
C LYS A 537 18.98 -53.69 13.13
N VAL A 538 17.91 -52.92 13.34
CA VAL A 538 17.10 -52.95 14.56
C VAL A 538 15.89 -53.88 14.39
N SER A 539 15.63 -54.74 15.39
CA SER A 539 14.45 -55.62 15.42
C SER A 539 13.54 -55.26 16.58
N LEU A 540 12.28 -54.94 16.28
CA LEU A 540 11.28 -54.44 17.25
C LEU A 540 10.18 -55.47 17.61
N GLY A 541 10.09 -56.59 16.88
CA GLY A 541 8.98 -57.53 17.01
C GLY A 541 7.73 -57.12 16.21
N ASP A 542 6.62 -57.82 16.42
CA ASP A 542 5.39 -57.62 15.63
C ASP A 542 4.54 -56.45 16.16
N ARG A 543 4.53 -56.22 17.49
CA ARG A 543 3.71 -55.19 18.16
C ARG A 543 4.56 -54.08 18.76
N VAL A 544 4.43 -52.86 18.24
CA VAL A 544 5.22 -51.70 18.66
C VAL A 544 4.32 -50.58 19.17
N ILE A 545 4.66 -50.02 20.33
CA ILE A 545 4.01 -48.83 20.87
C ILE A 545 4.96 -47.64 20.78
N VAL A 546 4.50 -46.52 20.23
CA VAL A 546 5.28 -45.26 20.20
C VAL A 546 4.61 -44.25 21.10
N VAL A 547 5.36 -43.65 22.03
CA VAL A 547 4.83 -42.72 23.03
C VAL A 547 5.21 -41.30 22.63
N GLY A 548 4.24 -40.48 22.24
CA GLY A 548 4.47 -39.09 21.83
C GLY A 548 3.52 -38.62 20.74
N GLY A 549 3.51 -37.32 20.47
CA GLY A 549 2.65 -36.72 19.43
C GLY A 549 3.36 -35.79 18.45
N GLY A 550 4.68 -35.62 18.58
CA GLY A 550 5.49 -34.79 17.68
C GLY A 550 6.01 -35.56 16.46
N ASN A 551 6.70 -34.86 15.54
CA ASN A 551 7.22 -35.45 14.31
C ASN A 551 8.12 -36.67 14.57
N SER A 552 8.99 -36.64 15.59
CA SER A 552 9.84 -37.80 15.94
C SER A 552 9.03 -39.05 16.31
N ALA A 553 7.82 -38.89 16.88
CA ALA A 553 6.93 -40.01 17.19
C ALA A 553 6.31 -40.58 15.91
N ILE A 554 5.89 -39.71 14.99
CA ILE A 554 5.38 -40.12 13.67
C ILE A 554 6.47 -40.84 12.88
N ASP A 555 7.66 -40.26 12.83
CA ASP A 555 8.81 -40.81 12.13
C ASP A 555 9.20 -42.17 12.71
N ALA A 556 9.30 -42.29 14.05
CA ALA A 556 9.57 -43.56 14.68
C ALA A 556 8.52 -44.64 14.39
N ALA A 557 7.23 -44.28 14.36
CA ALA A 557 6.15 -45.22 14.07
C ALA A 557 6.21 -45.74 12.62
N ARG A 558 6.44 -44.84 11.66
CA ARG A 558 6.55 -45.17 10.24
C ARG A 558 7.83 -45.93 9.90
N VAL A 559 8.92 -45.66 10.61
CA VAL A 559 10.15 -46.48 10.55
C VAL A 559 9.89 -47.88 11.12
N ALA A 560 9.15 -48.01 12.22
CA ALA A 560 8.83 -49.33 12.79
C ALA A 560 8.06 -50.24 11.81
N LEU A 561 7.11 -49.68 11.05
CA LEU A 561 6.42 -50.41 9.97
C LEU A 561 7.40 -50.93 8.91
N ARG A 562 8.31 -50.07 8.45
CA ARG A 562 9.34 -50.41 7.44
C ARG A 562 10.36 -51.44 7.93
N LEU A 563 10.58 -51.52 9.24
CA LEU A 563 11.39 -52.57 9.87
C LEU A 563 10.63 -53.90 10.06
N GLY A 564 9.36 -53.97 9.64
CA GLY A 564 8.55 -55.20 9.62
C GLY A 564 7.58 -55.36 10.77
N ALA A 565 7.34 -54.33 11.60
CA ALA A 565 6.30 -54.38 12.62
C ALA A 565 4.90 -54.49 11.96
N LYS A 566 4.04 -55.35 12.49
CA LYS A 566 2.69 -55.60 11.94
C LYS A 566 1.60 -54.79 12.62
N ASP A 567 1.81 -54.38 13.86
CA ASP A 567 0.87 -53.59 14.65
C ASP A 567 1.61 -52.46 15.35
N VAL A 568 1.53 -51.24 14.78
CA VAL A 568 2.16 -50.05 15.33
C VAL A 568 1.10 -49.11 15.87
N THR A 569 1.19 -48.77 17.14
CA THR A 569 0.25 -47.86 17.82
C THR A 569 0.99 -46.69 18.45
N ILE A 570 0.64 -45.47 18.07
CA ILE A 570 1.03 -44.25 18.77
C ILE A 570 0.09 -44.06 19.96
N VAL A 571 0.64 -43.84 21.15
CA VAL A 571 -0.10 -43.40 22.34
C VAL A 571 0.23 -41.94 22.63
N TYR A 572 -0.80 -41.11 22.70
CA TYR A 572 -0.66 -39.69 22.96
C TYR A 572 -1.57 -39.24 24.10
N ARG A 573 -1.00 -38.49 25.04
CA ARG A 573 -1.68 -38.08 26.28
C ARG A 573 -2.74 -36.98 26.10
N ARG A 574 -2.84 -36.36 24.92
CA ARG A 574 -3.83 -35.32 24.57
C ARG A 574 -4.65 -35.74 23.36
N SER A 575 -5.50 -34.86 22.82
CA SER A 575 -6.28 -35.13 21.61
C SER A 575 -5.47 -34.87 20.33
N ARG A 576 -6.06 -35.15 19.16
CA ARG A 576 -5.44 -34.92 17.85
C ARG A 576 -5.10 -33.44 17.63
N VAL A 577 -5.93 -32.52 18.11
CA VAL A 577 -5.75 -31.07 17.92
C VAL A 577 -4.47 -30.57 18.58
N GLU A 578 -4.07 -31.17 19.71
CA GLU A 578 -2.84 -30.78 20.40
C GLU A 578 -1.59 -31.56 19.95
N MET A 579 -1.66 -32.42 18.92
CA MET A 579 -0.48 -33.11 18.39
C MET A 579 0.47 -32.10 17.72
N PRO A 580 1.75 -32.00 18.13
CA PRO A 580 2.69 -31.07 17.50
C PRO A 580 3.21 -31.52 16.12
N ALA A 581 2.98 -32.76 15.71
CA ALA A 581 3.39 -33.25 14.39
C ALA A 581 2.62 -32.55 13.26
N PHE A 582 3.24 -32.51 12.08
CA PHE A 582 2.60 -31.88 10.91
C PHE A 582 1.36 -32.67 10.49
N PRO A 583 0.23 -32.02 10.16
CA PRO A 583 -1.01 -32.71 9.79
C PRO A 583 -0.82 -33.74 8.68
N GLU A 584 -0.05 -33.40 7.65
CA GLU A 584 0.17 -34.27 6.49
C GLU A 584 0.97 -35.53 6.87
N GLU A 585 1.88 -35.42 7.85
CA GLU A 585 2.65 -36.56 8.36
C GLU A 585 1.79 -37.48 9.24
N ILE A 586 0.85 -36.92 10.01
CA ILE A 586 -0.11 -37.69 10.80
C ILE A 586 -1.02 -38.49 9.85
N GLU A 587 -1.55 -37.84 8.82
CA GLU A 587 -2.41 -38.46 7.81
C GLU A 587 -1.65 -39.54 7.02
N ALA A 588 -0.40 -39.29 6.65
CA ALA A 588 0.45 -40.28 6.00
C ALA A 588 0.72 -41.50 6.89
N ALA A 589 0.93 -41.32 8.19
CA ALA A 589 1.11 -42.43 9.13
C ALA A 589 -0.14 -43.30 9.26
N GLU A 590 -1.32 -42.68 9.38
CA GLU A 590 -2.60 -43.40 9.43
C GLU A 590 -2.89 -44.14 8.13
N ALA A 591 -2.60 -43.53 6.99
CA ALA A 591 -2.72 -44.17 5.68
C ALA A 591 -1.82 -45.41 5.57
N GLU A 592 -0.60 -45.35 6.12
CA GLU A 592 0.33 -46.50 6.20
C GLU A 592 -0.10 -47.58 7.23
N GLY A 593 -1.16 -47.34 8.01
CA GLY A 593 -1.72 -48.30 8.96
C GLY A 593 -1.31 -48.09 10.42
N VAL A 594 -0.65 -46.98 10.75
CA VAL A 594 -0.36 -46.61 12.15
C VAL A 594 -1.65 -46.26 12.87
N LYS A 595 -1.88 -46.87 14.05
CA LYS A 595 -3.03 -46.56 14.90
C LYS A 595 -2.67 -45.44 15.87
N ILE A 596 -3.52 -44.42 16.02
CA ILE A 596 -3.30 -43.35 17.00
C ILE A 596 -4.31 -43.47 18.13
N ARG A 597 -3.84 -43.76 19.34
CA ARG A 597 -4.61 -43.78 20.58
C ARG A 597 -4.34 -42.50 21.36
N ILE A 598 -5.26 -41.54 21.18
CA ILE A 598 -5.29 -40.29 21.93
C ILE A 598 -5.76 -40.50 23.38
N LEU A 599 -5.61 -39.47 24.21
CA LEU A 599 -6.03 -39.46 25.61
C LEU A 599 -5.53 -40.69 26.41
N THR A 600 -4.30 -41.11 26.12
CA THR A 600 -3.67 -42.31 26.71
C THR A 600 -2.24 -41.99 27.10
N ASN A 601 -1.84 -42.29 28.34
CA ASN A 601 -0.47 -42.06 28.81
C ASN A 601 0.11 -43.30 29.50
N PRO A 602 1.31 -43.77 29.14
CA PRO A 602 1.99 -44.84 29.86
C PRO A 602 2.34 -44.47 31.31
N VAL A 603 2.22 -45.43 32.22
CA VAL A 603 2.55 -45.27 33.65
C VAL A 603 3.55 -46.32 34.17
N ALA A 604 3.68 -47.48 33.50
CA ALA A 604 4.71 -48.47 33.78
C ALA A 604 4.94 -49.41 32.57
N PHE A 605 6.14 -49.94 32.46
CA PHE A 605 6.51 -50.99 31.50
C PHE A 605 6.74 -52.31 32.23
N HIS A 606 6.04 -53.36 31.83
CA HIS A 606 6.16 -54.68 32.46
C HIS A 606 6.86 -55.66 31.54
N GLY A 607 7.80 -56.41 32.10
CA GLY A 607 8.61 -57.36 31.37
C GLY A 607 8.68 -58.73 32.03
N GLN A 608 9.05 -59.73 31.23
CA GLN A 608 9.37 -61.08 31.67
C GLN A 608 10.81 -61.39 31.22
N ASP A 609 11.64 -61.95 32.11
CA ASP A 609 13.06 -62.25 31.85
C ASP A 609 13.87 -61.02 31.37
N GLY A 610 13.53 -59.84 31.88
CA GLY A 610 14.18 -58.57 31.53
C GLY A 610 13.81 -58.02 30.14
N ARG A 611 12.78 -58.58 29.48
CA ARG A 611 12.28 -58.12 28.17
C ARG A 611 10.84 -57.66 28.25
N LEU A 612 10.53 -56.56 27.57
CA LEU A 612 9.18 -55.99 27.52
C LEU A 612 8.13 -57.01 27.04
N LYS A 613 6.95 -57.00 27.69
CA LYS A 613 5.77 -57.78 27.27
C LYS A 613 4.50 -56.94 27.16
N GLU A 614 4.34 -55.95 28.03
CA GLU A 614 3.13 -55.13 28.09
C GLU A 614 3.42 -53.72 28.63
N VAL A 615 2.64 -52.75 28.18
CA VAL A 615 2.68 -51.36 28.61
C VAL A 615 1.41 -51.07 29.40
N GLU A 616 1.56 -50.64 30.64
CA GLU A 616 0.44 -50.14 31.44
C GLU A 616 0.21 -48.66 31.14
N CYS A 617 -1.00 -48.33 30.72
CA CYS A 617 -1.44 -46.99 30.40
C CYS A 617 -2.61 -46.57 31.29
N VAL A 618 -2.73 -45.27 31.52
CA VAL A 618 -3.90 -44.63 32.13
C VAL A 618 -4.64 -43.81 31.08
N ARG A 619 -5.98 -43.73 31.19
CA ARG A 619 -6.76 -42.81 30.35
C ARG A 619 -6.56 -41.38 30.82
N MET A 620 -6.58 -40.45 29.89
CA MET A 620 -6.43 -39.03 30.15
C MET A 620 -7.72 -38.28 29.82
N GLU A 621 -7.93 -37.15 30.48
CA GLU A 621 -8.91 -36.13 30.09
C GLU A 621 -8.19 -34.78 29.90
N LEU A 622 -8.84 -33.85 29.21
CA LEU A 622 -8.27 -32.53 28.94
C LEU A 622 -8.77 -31.52 29.99
N GLY A 623 -7.83 -30.98 30.77
CA GLY A 623 -8.05 -29.84 31.66
C GLY A 623 -7.93 -28.50 30.94
N GLU A 624 -7.67 -27.45 31.72
CA GLU A 624 -7.44 -26.09 31.20
C GLU A 624 -6.18 -26.02 30.30
N PRO A 625 -6.16 -25.10 29.31
CA PRO A 625 -4.95 -24.76 28.55
C PRO A 625 -3.74 -24.43 29.43
N ASP A 626 -2.55 -24.86 29.00
CA ASP A 626 -1.27 -24.38 29.53
C ASP A 626 -0.85 -23.05 28.87
N GLU A 627 0.30 -22.51 29.26
CA GLU A 627 0.84 -21.25 28.71
C GLU A 627 1.08 -21.29 27.19
N SER A 628 1.21 -22.48 26.61
CA SER A 628 1.31 -22.66 25.15
C SER A 628 -0.06 -22.76 24.47
N GLY A 629 -1.16 -22.56 25.21
CA GLY A 629 -2.53 -22.71 24.73
C GLY A 629 -3.01 -24.17 24.61
N ARG A 630 -2.15 -25.16 24.88
CA ARG A 630 -2.50 -26.58 24.76
C ARG A 630 -3.14 -27.08 26.04
N ARG A 631 -4.25 -27.81 25.92
CA ARG A 631 -4.95 -28.35 27.10
C ARG A 631 -4.07 -29.30 27.92
N ARG A 632 -4.08 -29.13 29.25
CA ARG A 632 -3.31 -29.97 30.17
C ARG A 632 -3.91 -31.38 30.22
N PRO A 633 -3.10 -32.45 30.07
CA PRO A 633 -3.61 -33.80 30.19
C PRO A 633 -3.69 -34.20 31.68
N ILE A 634 -4.87 -34.66 32.12
CA ILE A 634 -5.13 -35.07 33.50
C ILE A 634 -5.42 -36.58 33.53
N PRO A 635 -4.74 -37.39 34.37
CA PRO A 635 -5.03 -38.81 34.50
C PRO A 635 -6.42 -39.06 35.09
N VAL A 636 -7.19 -39.98 34.48
CA VAL A 636 -8.46 -40.46 35.05
C VAL A 636 -8.15 -41.57 36.04
N GLU A 637 -8.36 -41.31 37.34
CA GLU A 637 -8.06 -42.29 38.40
C GLU A 637 -8.81 -43.62 38.19
N GLY A 638 -8.14 -44.74 38.47
CA GLY A 638 -8.71 -46.09 38.36
C GLY A 638 -8.91 -46.60 36.91
N SER A 639 -8.45 -45.86 35.90
CA SER A 639 -8.65 -46.20 34.49
C SER A 639 -7.51 -47.00 33.84
N ASN A 640 -6.59 -47.54 34.64
CA ASN A 640 -5.40 -48.24 34.15
C ASN A 640 -5.75 -49.49 33.32
N PHE A 641 -5.03 -49.71 32.24
CA PHE A 641 -5.17 -50.87 31.38
C PHE A 641 -3.83 -51.24 30.74
N LYS A 642 -3.69 -52.48 30.27
CA LYS A 642 -2.45 -53.00 29.71
C LYS A 642 -2.57 -53.23 28.21
N ILE A 643 -1.54 -52.84 27.46
CA ILE A 643 -1.43 -53.05 26.02
C ILE A 643 -0.23 -53.97 25.75
N PRO A 644 -0.42 -55.16 25.15
CA PRO A 644 0.70 -56.04 24.79
C PRO A 644 1.63 -55.36 23.77
N ALA A 645 2.93 -55.41 24.02
CA ALA A 645 3.94 -54.81 23.13
C ALA A 645 5.25 -55.61 23.20
N ASP A 646 5.87 -55.80 22.04
CA ASP A 646 7.20 -56.43 21.92
C ASP A 646 8.30 -55.36 21.99
N ALA A 647 8.00 -54.12 21.59
CA ALA A 647 8.84 -52.95 21.77
C ALA A 647 8.03 -51.67 22.07
N VAL A 648 8.67 -50.73 22.76
CA VAL A 648 8.19 -49.36 23.00
C VAL A 648 9.24 -48.37 22.49
N ILE A 649 8.81 -47.30 21.84
CA ILE A 649 9.67 -46.18 21.45
C ILE A 649 9.19 -44.89 22.13
N LEU A 650 10.02 -44.31 22.98
CA LEU A 650 9.72 -43.10 23.75
C LEU A 650 10.15 -41.86 22.97
N ALA A 651 9.16 -41.10 22.48
CA ALA A 651 9.31 -39.83 21.78
C ALA A 651 8.75 -38.66 22.62
N VAL A 652 9.26 -38.55 23.87
CA VAL A 652 8.75 -37.62 24.89
C VAL A 652 9.53 -36.31 25.01
N GLY A 653 10.49 -36.10 24.11
CA GLY A 653 11.26 -34.86 23.98
C GLY A 653 12.76 -35.12 23.88
N GLN A 654 13.49 -34.07 23.52
CA GLN A 654 14.94 -34.10 23.40
C GLN A 654 15.55 -32.87 24.10
N TYR A 655 16.86 -32.88 24.34
CA TYR A 655 17.59 -31.75 24.93
C TYR A 655 19.06 -31.70 24.45
N PRO A 656 19.69 -30.52 24.47
CA PRO A 656 21.11 -30.37 24.12
C PRO A 656 22.03 -30.94 25.19
N ASP A 657 23.12 -31.58 24.76
CA ASP A 657 24.14 -32.15 25.65
C ASP A 657 25.12 -31.09 26.13
N SER A 658 24.63 -29.93 26.57
CA SER A 658 25.48 -28.77 26.88
C SER A 658 26.38 -28.99 28.10
N GLU A 659 26.11 -30.00 28.92
CA GLU A 659 26.95 -30.37 30.08
C GLU A 659 28.39 -30.71 29.67
N VAL A 660 28.60 -31.23 28.45
CA VAL A 660 29.96 -31.51 27.94
C VAL A 660 30.79 -30.24 27.76
N LEU A 661 30.15 -29.07 27.74
CA LEU A 661 30.77 -27.76 27.60
C LEU A 661 30.75 -26.94 28.91
N ALA A 662 30.22 -27.48 30.02
CA ALA A 662 30.07 -26.74 31.27
C ALA A 662 31.41 -26.24 31.84
N ASP A 663 32.49 -27.01 31.65
CA ASP A 663 33.84 -26.65 32.11
C ASP A 663 34.57 -25.67 31.16
N GLU A 664 33.93 -25.17 30.09
CA GLU A 664 34.53 -24.27 29.09
C GLU A 664 34.34 -22.77 29.41
N GLY A 665 33.82 -22.44 30.60
CA GLY A 665 33.51 -21.06 31.00
C GLY A 665 32.22 -20.50 30.40
N LEU A 666 31.27 -21.38 30.05
CA LEU A 666 29.97 -21.04 29.50
C LEU A 666 28.89 -21.12 30.58
N GLU A 667 27.97 -20.15 30.57
CA GLU A 667 26.77 -20.21 31.40
C GLU A 667 25.73 -21.13 30.75
N ILE A 668 25.21 -22.08 31.53
CA ILE A 668 24.18 -23.03 31.09
C ILE A 668 22.87 -22.72 31.82
N ASN A 669 21.79 -22.59 31.07
CA ASN A 669 20.45 -22.36 31.59
C ASN A 669 19.92 -23.59 32.32
N ARG A 670 18.89 -23.37 33.16
CA ARG A 670 18.25 -24.45 33.94
C ARG A 670 17.62 -25.57 33.09
N ASP A 671 17.28 -25.27 31.84
CA ASP A 671 16.69 -26.21 30.89
C ASP A 671 17.74 -26.99 30.08
N GLY A 672 19.04 -26.77 30.36
CA GLY A 672 20.17 -27.41 29.71
C GLY A 672 20.66 -26.69 28.45
N THR A 673 20.05 -25.56 28.05
CA THR A 673 20.52 -24.76 26.90
C THR A 673 21.72 -23.88 27.26
N ILE A 674 22.54 -23.52 26.28
CA ILE A 674 23.63 -22.55 26.44
C ILE A 674 23.03 -21.15 26.54
N TRP A 675 23.41 -20.38 27.56
CA TRP A 675 22.99 -18.99 27.67
C TRP A 675 23.69 -18.13 26.60
N VAL A 676 22.92 -17.26 25.97
CA VAL A 676 23.40 -16.25 25.02
C VAL A 676 22.70 -14.93 25.24
N ASP A 677 23.37 -13.84 24.87
CA ASP A 677 22.73 -12.55 24.69
C ASP A 677 21.66 -12.68 23.58
N PRO A 678 20.40 -12.33 23.86
CA PRO A 678 19.29 -12.59 22.95
C PRO A 678 19.32 -11.77 21.66
N GLU A 679 20.11 -10.69 21.60
CA GLU A 679 20.25 -9.86 20.41
C GLU A 679 21.40 -10.33 19.52
N THR A 680 22.54 -10.64 20.14
CA THR A 680 23.83 -10.87 19.47
C THR A 680 24.25 -12.33 19.36
N LEU A 681 23.58 -13.23 20.10
CA LEU A 681 23.94 -14.64 20.23
C LEU A 681 25.34 -14.91 20.80
N ALA A 682 25.98 -13.88 21.37
CA ALA A 682 27.22 -14.02 22.10
C ALA A 682 26.98 -14.78 23.42
N THR A 683 27.86 -15.70 23.76
CA THR A 683 27.80 -16.44 25.03
C THR A 683 28.41 -15.61 26.17
N SER A 684 28.44 -16.16 27.39
CA SER A 684 29.16 -15.57 28.52
C SER A 684 30.69 -15.53 28.32
N ARG A 685 31.21 -16.20 27.30
CA ARG A 685 32.63 -16.26 26.97
C ARG A 685 32.95 -15.43 25.72
N GLU A 686 33.91 -14.51 25.85
CA GLU A 686 34.34 -13.64 24.75
C GLU A 686 34.85 -14.46 23.55
N GLY A 687 34.48 -14.03 22.34
CA GLY A 687 34.81 -14.72 21.09
C GLY A 687 34.03 -16.02 20.85
N VAL A 688 33.09 -16.39 21.73
CA VAL A 688 32.26 -17.60 21.58
C VAL A 688 30.80 -17.24 21.42
N PHE A 689 30.18 -17.78 20.36
CA PHE A 689 28.79 -17.59 19.99
C PHE A 689 28.06 -18.94 19.96
N ALA A 690 26.75 -18.97 20.15
CA ALA A 690 25.97 -20.20 20.10
C ALA A 690 24.61 -20.00 19.42
N GLY A 691 24.07 -21.05 18.80
CA GLY A 691 22.78 -20.96 18.11
C GLY A 691 22.15 -22.32 17.78
N GLY A 692 20.94 -22.27 17.24
CA GLY A 692 20.13 -23.46 16.99
C GLY A 692 19.60 -24.10 18.27
N ASP A 693 19.42 -25.42 18.22
CA ASP A 693 18.85 -26.17 19.35
C ASP A 693 19.70 -26.10 20.64
N ALA A 694 20.98 -25.72 20.53
CA ALA A 694 21.85 -25.54 21.68
C ALA A 694 21.39 -24.38 22.59
N THR A 695 20.74 -23.35 22.04
CA THR A 695 20.34 -22.15 22.80
C THR A 695 18.83 -22.03 23.00
N LYS A 696 18.01 -22.52 22.05
CA LYS A 696 16.54 -22.49 22.15
C LYS A 696 15.92 -23.81 22.62
N GLY A 697 16.71 -24.88 22.71
CA GLY A 697 16.16 -26.23 22.78
C GLY A 697 15.59 -26.68 21.42
N PRO A 698 14.87 -27.81 21.37
CA PRO A 698 14.44 -28.44 20.12
C PRO A 698 13.61 -27.50 19.25
N SER A 699 14.14 -27.16 18.07
CA SER A 699 13.54 -26.20 17.13
C SER A 699 13.39 -26.79 15.72
N THR A 700 12.81 -26.04 14.80
CA THR A 700 12.70 -26.46 13.40
C THR A 700 14.00 -26.20 12.62
N ILE A 701 14.22 -26.95 11.55
CA ILE A 701 15.42 -26.82 10.70
C ILE A 701 15.63 -25.37 10.25
N VAL A 702 14.56 -24.69 9.84
CA VAL A 702 14.62 -23.32 9.32
C VAL A 702 14.97 -22.30 10.41
N GLU A 703 14.50 -22.50 11.65
CA GLU A 703 14.89 -21.65 12.79
C GLU A 703 16.38 -21.83 13.13
N ALA A 704 16.87 -23.06 13.13
CA ALA A 704 18.27 -23.34 13.39
C ALA A 704 19.19 -22.71 12.32
N ILE A 705 18.83 -22.78 11.04
CA ILE A 705 19.54 -22.08 9.95
C ILE A 705 19.50 -20.56 10.16
N GLY A 706 18.34 -20.02 10.53
CA GLY A 706 18.17 -18.59 10.81
C GLY A 706 19.13 -18.09 11.91
N LEU A 707 19.23 -18.82 13.02
CA LEU A 707 20.15 -18.50 14.11
C LEU A 707 21.62 -18.66 13.69
N GLY A 708 21.95 -19.70 12.92
CA GLY A 708 23.32 -19.87 12.40
C GLY A 708 23.77 -18.72 11.52
N ARG A 709 22.88 -18.23 10.64
CA ARG A 709 23.14 -17.07 9.78
C ARG A 709 23.16 -15.75 10.56
N GLN A 710 22.34 -15.61 11.58
CA GLN A 710 22.42 -14.45 12.48
C GLN A 710 23.77 -14.43 13.20
N ALA A 711 24.23 -15.58 13.70
CA ALA A 711 25.52 -15.70 14.37
C ALA A 711 26.70 -15.40 13.43
N SER A 712 26.66 -15.79 12.16
CA SER A 712 27.74 -15.46 11.21
C SER A 712 27.92 -13.95 11.04
N GLU A 713 26.84 -13.17 10.99
CA GLU A 713 26.92 -11.71 10.91
C GLU A 713 27.51 -11.08 12.19
N TYR A 714 27.17 -11.59 13.38
CA TYR A 714 27.78 -11.09 14.62
C TYR A 714 29.22 -11.52 14.81
N ILE A 715 29.58 -12.73 14.38
CA ILE A 715 30.99 -13.18 14.33
C ILE A 715 31.77 -12.28 13.36
N ARG A 716 31.23 -11.96 12.19
CA ARG A 716 31.85 -11.00 11.25
C ARG A 716 32.12 -9.66 11.92
N ARG A 717 31.12 -9.08 12.62
CA ARG A 717 31.28 -7.81 13.35
C ARG A 717 32.36 -7.89 14.43
N PHE A 718 32.36 -8.97 15.21
CA PHE A 718 33.39 -9.24 16.22
C PHE A 718 34.79 -9.27 15.61
N LEU A 719 34.97 -9.99 14.50
CA LEU A 719 36.24 -10.12 13.79
C LEU A 719 36.71 -8.83 13.11
N GLU A 720 35.80 -7.91 12.80
CA GLU A 720 36.11 -6.58 12.25
C GLU A 720 36.24 -5.51 13.35
N GLY A 721 36.04 -5.86 14.63
CA GLY A 721 36.07 -4.91 15.74
C GLY A 721 34.90 -3.92 15.73
N GLU A 722 33.80 -4.24 15.04
CA GLU A 722 32.57 -3.47 15.07
C GLU A 722 31.83 -3.73 16.40
N ASP A 723 31.14 -2.71 16.93
CA ASP A 723 30.20 -2.91 18.03
C ASP A 723 29.05 -3.83 17.56
N LEU A 724 28.87 -4.95 18.26
CA LEU A 724 27.87 -5.96 17.94
C LEU A 724 26.46 -5.37 17.92
N LYS A 725 26.17 -4.43 18.81
CA LYS A 725 24.85 -3.81 18.98
C LYS A 725 24.69 -2.48 18.24
N ALA A 726 25.67 -2.08 17.43
CA ALA A 726 25.63 -0.82 16.69
C ALA A 726 24.40 -0.67 15.77
N ARG A 727 23.89 -1.80 15.25
CA ARG A 727 22.67 -1.87 14.41
C ARG A 727 21.98 -3.22 14.56
N PRO A 728 20.66 -3.31 14.39
CA PRO A 728 19.96 -4.59 14.43
C PRO A 728 20.44 -5.54 13.32
N TYR A 729 20.24 -6.85 13.51
CA TYR A 729 20.52 -7.87 12.48
C TYR A 729 19.58 -7.73 11.27
N GLU A 730 18.28 -7.52 11.50
CA GLU A 730 17.29 -7.24 10.45
C GLU A 730 16.52 -5.95 10.75
N GLU A 731 16.61 -4.98 9.84
CA GLU A 731 15.70 -3.82 9.84
C GLU A 731 14.40 -4.20 9.13
N HIS A 732 13.28 -4.16 9.85
CA HIS A 732 11.95 -4.26 9.25
C HIS A 732 11.41 -2.84 9.06
N TRP A 733 11.73 -2.22 7.92
CA TRP A 733 11.31 -0.83 7.62
C TRP A 733 9.97 -0.73 6.89
N LEU A 734 9.33 -1.87 6.62
CA LEU A 734 8.00 -1.96 6.02
C LEU A 734 7.13 -2.90 6.83
N GLU A 735 5.84 -2.59 6.87
CA GLU A 735 4.83 -3.42 7.51
C GLU A 735 4.45 -4.62 6.62
N THR A 736 3.94 -5.68 7.25
CA THR A 736 3.29 -6.78 6.51
C THR A 736 1.99 -6.27 5.92
N VAL A 737 1.73 -6.56 4.64
CA VAL A 737 0.45 -6.19 4.02
C VAL A 737 -0.72 -6.96 4.64
N ASP A 738 -1.86 -6.30 4.77
CA ASP A 738 -3.09 -6.93 5.26
C ASP A 738 -3.67 -7.93 4.24
N ARG A 739 -4.06 -9.10 4.72
CA ARG A 739 -4.51 -10.23 3.88
C ARG A 739 -5.86 -9.94 3.21
N GLU A 740 -6.79 -9.25 3.88
CA GLU A 740 -8.10 -8.96 3.32
C GLU A 740 -8.03 -7.81 2.30
N GLU A 741 -7.24 -6.78 2.57
CA GLU A 741 -7.01 -5.68 1.63
C GLU A 741 -6.36 -6.16 0.32
N VAL A 742 -5.44 -7.13 0.40
CA VAL A 742 -4.87 -7.76 -0.81
C VAL A 742 -5.96 -8.38 -1.69
N LEU A 743 -6.93 -9.09 -1.10
CA LEU A 743 -8.03 -9.71 -1.87
C LEU A 743 -8.95 -8.68 -2.53
N LYS A 744 -9.10 -7.49 -1.94
CA LYS A 744 -9.90 -6.40 -2.53
C LYS A 744 -9.19 -5.76 -3.73
N LYS A 745 -7.85 -5.68 -3.71
CA LYS A 745 -7.05 -5.00 -4.73
C LYS A 745 -6.61 -5.91 -5.89
N ARG A 746 -6.37 -7.20 -5.62
CA ARG A 746 -5.80 -8.12 -6.61
C ARG A 746 -6.89 -8.87 -7.35
N ARG A 747 -6.68 -9.06 -8.66
CA ARG A 747 -7.53 -9.96 -9.46
C ARG A 747 -7.03 -11.38 -9.29
N TYR A 748 -7.94 -12.30 -9.01
CA TYR A 748 -7.62 -13.72 -8.88
C TYR A 748 -8.81 -14.59 -9.31
N THR A 749 -8.48 -15.81 -9.71
CA THR A 749 -9.44 -16.89 -9.92
C THR A 749 -9.27 -17.92 -8.82
N VAL A 750 -10.38 -18.49 -8.35
CA VAL A 750 -10.37 -19.58 -7.38
C VAL A 750 -9.87 -20.84 -8.09
N THR A 751 -8.69 -21.31 -7.70
CA THR A 751 -8.05 -22.53 -8.24
C THR A 751 -7.54 -23.40 -7.11
N GLN A 752 -7.60 -24.72 -7.29
CA GLN A 752 -7.05 -25.68 -6.33
C GLN A 752 -5.52 -25.67 -6.35
N PRO A 753 -4.85 -26.02 -5.24
CA PRO A 753 -3.40 -26.25 -5.23
C PRO A 753 -3.02 -27.43 -6.11
N HIS A 754 -1.87 -27.33 -6.79
CA HIS A 754 -1.21 -28.50 -7.36
C HIS A 754 -0.49 -29.22 -6.23
N GLU A 755 -0.98 -30.38 -5.81
CA GLU A 755 -0.34 -31.16 -4.74
C GLU A 755 0.86 -31.96 -5.28
N PRO A 756 1.96 -32.10 -4.51
CA PRO A 756 3.07 -32.92 -4.91
C PRO A 756 2.65 -34.40 -5.02
N PRO A 757 3.16 -35.14 -6.03
CA PRO A 757 2.85 -36.56 -6.17
C PRO A 757 3.39 -37.35 -4.98
N HIS A 758 2.71 -38.45 -4.64
CA HIS A 758 3.13 -39.35 -3.56
C HIS A 758 3.20 -40.79 -4.08
N ARG A 759 4.13 -41.59 -3.53
CA ARG A 759 4.18 -43.03 -3.79
C ARG A 759 2.88 -43.73 -3.33
N PRO A 760 2.45 -44.82 -3.98
CA PRO A 760 1.33 -45.64 -3.52
C PRO A 760 1.56 -46.17 -2.10
N VAL A 761 0.53 -46.13 -1.25
CA VAL A 761 0.61 -46.50 0.18
C VAL A 761 1.19 -47.90 0.41
N ASP A 762 0.81 -48.87 -0.42
CA ASP A 762 1.27 -50.25 -0.33
C ASP A 762 2.75 -50.44 -0.70
N GLU A 763 3.36 -49.46 -1.36
CA GLU A 763 4.79 -49.41 -1.62
C GLU A 763 5.57 -48.70 -0.51
N ARG A 764 4.98 -47.67 0.14
CA ARG A 764 5.64 -46.85 1.16
C ARG A 764 6.23 -47.66 2.31
N VAL A 765 5.54 -48.73 2.72
CA VAL A 765 5.92 -49.55 3.89
C VAL A 765 6.96 -50.63 3.56
N LYS A 766 7.30 -50.83 2.29
CA LYS A 766 8.21 -51.91 1.84
C LYS A 766 9.69 -51.52 1.94
N ASP A 767 9.99 -50.23 1.89
CA ASP A 767 11.35 -49.70 1.85
C ASP A 767 11.43 -48.28 2.43
N PHE A 768 12.61 -47.68 2.35
CA PHE A 768 12.89 -46.32 2.79
C PHE A 768 12.96 -45.30 1.64
N GLY A 769 12.41 -45.62 0.47
CA GLY A 769 12.38 -44.67 -0.66
C GLY A 769 11.44 -43.48 -0.38
N GLU A 770 11.76 -42.32 -0.96
CA GLU A 770 11.03 -41.06 -0.76
C GLU A 770 9.52 -41.20 -0.96
N VAL A 771 8.71 -40.77 0.01
CA VAL A 771 7.25 -40.91 -0.05
C VAL A 771 6.58 -39.80 -0.85
N GLU A 772 6.86 -38.55 -0.51
CA GLU A 772 6.46 -37.38 -1.30
C GLU A 772 7.50 -37.19 -2.40
N LEU A 773 7.06 -36.93 -3.63
CA LEU A 773 7.88 -36.78 -4.82
C LEU A 773 7.87 -35.32 -5.31
N THR A 774 8.88 -34.95 -6.09
CA THR A 774 9.01 -33.60 -6.65
C THR A 774 7.97 -33.37 -7.74
N MET A 775 7.41 -32.16 -7.80
CA MET A 775 6.52 -31.74 -8.89
C MET A 775 7.27 -31.76 -10.22
N ASP A 776 6.57 -32.01 -11.32
CA ASP A 776 7.11 -31.69 -12.64
C ASP A 776 7.14 -30.17 -12.86
N GLU A 777 7.87 -29.77 -13.90
CA GLU A 777 8.09 -28.35 -14.23
C GLU A 777 6.79 -27.60 -14.55
N GLU A 778 5.87 -28.24 -15.29
CA GLU A 778 4.60 -27.63 -15.66
C GLU A 778 3.75 -27.34 -14.42
N ALA A 779 3.61 -28.33 -13.53
CA ALA A 779 2.90 -28.18 -12.27
C ALA A 779 3.55 -27.11 -11.37
N ALA A 780 4.88 -27.05 -11.30
CA ALA A 780 5.58 -26.04 -10.50
C ALA A 780 5.37 -24.62 -11.04
N VAL A 781 5.41 -24.43 -12.36
CA VAL A 781 5.16 -23.13 -12.99
C VAL A 781 3.71 -22.68 -12.77
N GLU A 782 2.73 -23.56 -13.00
CA GLU A 782 1.30 -23.25 -12.78
C GLU A 782 0.98 -22.98 -11.31
N GLU A 783 1.58 -23.73 -10.39
CA GLU A 783 1.47 -23.49 -8.96
C GLU A 783 2.09 -22.13 -8.57
N GLY A 784 3.23 -21.76 -9.16
CA GLY A 784 3.82 -20.43 -8.98
C GLY A 784 2.94 -19.28 -9.48
N LYS A 785 2.21 -19.48 -10.59
CA LYS A 785 1.26 -18.50 -11.15
C LYS A 785 0.04 -18.25 -10.26
N ARG A 786 -0.24 -19.13 -9.30
CA ARG A 786 -1.28 -18.91 -8.27
C ARG A 786 -0.90 -17.82 -7.25
N CYS A 787 0.34 -17.35 -7.20
CA CYS A 787 0.75 -16.28 -6.31
C CYS A 787 -0.06 -14.99 -6.54
N LEU A 788 -0.58 -14.37 -5.47
CA LEU A 788 -1.40 -13.14 -5.53
C LEU A 788 -0.58 -11.84 -5.64
N ASP A 789 0.75 -11.93 -5.62
CA ASP A 789 1.64 -10.76 -5.60
C ASP A 789 1.26 -9.75 -4.50
N CYS A 790 1.11 -10.27 -3.27
CA CYS A 790 0.51 -9.56 -2.12
C CYS A 790 1.15 -8.19 -1.86
N ALA A 791 2.49 -8.11 -1.96
CA ALA A 791 3.26 -6.90 -1.69
C ALA A 791 3.51 -6.01 -2.94
N GLY A 792 2.99 -6.37 -4.11
CA GLY A 792 3.43 -5.81 -5.38
C GLY A 792 4.82 -6.34 -5.72
N CYS A 793 5.87 -5.53 -5.60
CA CYS A 793 7.25 -5.96 -5.79
C CYS A 793 7.63 -7.14 -4.88
N CYS A 794 8.11 -8.22 -5.48
CA CYS A 794 8.56 -9.42 -4.77
C CYS A 794 10.03 -9.36 -4.29
N GLU A 795 10.72 -8.23 -4.49
CA GLU A 795 12.16 -8.04 -4.17
C GLU A 795 13.08 -9.17 -4.70
N CYS A 796 12.82 -9.67 -5.90
CA CYS A 796 13.69 -10.64 -6.59
C CYS A 796 15.00 -10.04 -7.14
N ARG A 797 15.18 -8.72 -7.01
CA ARG A 797 16.37 -7.92 -7.41
C ARG A 797 16.79 -8.02 -8.89
N GLN A 798 16.00 -8.66 -9.74
CA GLN A 798 16.29 -8.76 -11.18
C GLN A 798 16.35 -7.38 -11.86
N CYS A 799 15.51 -6.45 -11.42
CA CYS A 799 15.55 -5.08 -11.92
C CYS A 799 16.88 -4.37 -11.59
N GLU A 800 17.41 -4.58 -10.38
CA GLU A 800 18.69 -4.02 -9.91
C GLU A 800 19.86 -4.58 -10.73
N LEU A 801 19.90 -5.89 -10.96
CA LEU A 801 20.94 -6.56 -11.76
C LEU A 801 20.99 -6.04 -13.21
N LEU A 802 19.84 -5.70 -13.79
CA LEU A 802 19.75 -5.17 -15.16
C LEU A 802 19.99 -3.65 -15.24
N CYS A 803 20.15 -2.95 -14.11
CA CYS A 803 20.27 -1.50 -14.09
C CYS A 803 21.75 -1.06 -14.16
N GLU A 804 22.28 -0.90 -15.38
CA GLU A 804 23.66 -0.43 -15.59
C GLU A 804 23.96 0.93 -14.92
N ALA A 805 22.96 1.80 -14.83
CA ALA A 805 23.08 3.11 -14.18
C ALA A 805 23.14 3.05 -12.64
N ASN A 806 22.92 1.87 -12.04
CA ASN A 806 22.83 1.68 -10.59
C ASN A 806 21.85 2.67 -9.93
N ALA A 807 20.69 2.85 -10.56
CA ALA A 807 19.66 3.77 -10.12
C ALA A 807 18.67 3.13 -9.13
N ILE A 808 18.58 1.81 -9.06
CA ILE A 808 17.60 1.12 -8.20
C ILE A 808 18.11 1.05 -6.77
N ASN A 809 17.25 1.40 -5.81
CA ASN A 809 17.55 1.34 -4.40
C ASN A 809 16.30 0.91 -3.60
N HIS A 810 16.21 -0.37 -3.27
CA HIS A 810 15.11 -0.97 -2.50
C HIS A 810 15.02 -0.50 -1.03
N HIS A 811 16.03 0.25 -0.55
CA HIS A 811 16.12 0.77 0.81
C HIS A 811 15.76 2.26 0.90
N MET A 812 15.29 2.89 -0.19
CA MET A 812 14.77 4.25 -0.13
C MET A 812 13.63 4.35 0.90
N LYS A 813 13.71 5.35 1.77
CA LYS A 813 12.69 5.67 2.78
C LYS A 813 11.90 6.90 2.31
N GLU A 814 10.73 7.08 2.90
CA GLU A 814 9.96 8.31 2.73
C GLU A 814 10.72 9.54 3.22
N GLU A 815 10.46 10.69 2.60
CA GLU A 815 11.08 11.97 2.92
C GLU A 815 9.98 13.02 3.19
N ILE A 816 10.13 13.79 4.26
CA ILE A 816 9.28 14.94 4.55
C ILE A 816 10.04 16.21 4.19
N LEU A 817 9.48 16.98 3.25
CA LEU A 817 10.01 18.26 2.81
C LEU A 817 9.18 19.39 3.45
N GLU A 818 9.83 20.30 4.14
CA GLU A 818 9.20 21.51 4.67
C GLU A 818 9.50 22.70 3.74
N VAL A 819 8.45 23.35 3.23
CA VAL A 819 8.58 24.49 2.32
C VAL A 819 7.70 25.64 2.77
N LYS A 820 8.16 26.86 2.51
CA LYS A 820 7.41 28.09 2.79
C LYS A 820 6.94 28.73 1.49
N VAL A 821 5.66 29.08 1.41
CA VAL A 821 5.05 29.67 0.20
C VAL A 821 4.11 30.83 0.55
N GLY A 822 3.89 31.73 -0.41
CA GLY A 822 3.01 32.88 -0.25
C GLY A 822 1.56 32.60 -0.59
N SER A 823 1.33 31.64 -1.49
CA SER A 823 0.01 31.22 -1.92
C SER A 823 -0.02 29.75 -2.33
N VAL A 824 -1.23 29.20 -2.34
CA VAL A 824 -1.50 27.82 -2.73
C VAL A 824 -2.52 27.81 -3.87
N ILE A 825 -2.27 27.03 -4.92
CA ILE A 825 -3.24 26.74 -5.98
C ILE A 825 -3.60 25.26 -5.93
N VAL A 826 -4.88 24.95 -5.70
CA VAL A 826 -5.38 23.59 -5.70
C VAL A 826 -5.91 23.24 -7.10
N ALA A 827 -5.34 22.20 -7.71
CA ALA A 827 -5.60 21.77 -9.08
C ALA A 827 -5.72 20.24 -9.19
N THR A 828 -6.36 19.62 -8.20
CA THR A 828 -6.40 18.15 -8.00
C THR A 828 -7.27 17.38 -9.01
N GLY A 829 -7.94 18.07 -9.93
CA GLY A 829 -8.71 17.45 -11.01
C GLY A 829 -10.02 16.82 -10.53
N PHE A 830 -10.33 15.62 -11.02
CA PHE A 830 -11.60 14.93 -10.82
C PHE A 830 -11.38 13.41 -10.78
N LYS A 831 -12.42 12.64 -10.43
CA LYS A 831 -12.51 11.20 -10.73
C LYS A 831 -13.73 10.92 -11.60
N THR A 832 -13.76 9.78 -12.28
CA THR A 832 -14.93 9.36 -13.05
C THR A 832 -15.92 8.60 -12.18
N PHE A 833 -17.21 8.75 -12.49
CA PHE A 833 -18.27 7.97 -11.89
C PHE A 833 -18.09 6.47 -12.20
N ASP A 834 -18.17 5.61 -11.18
CA ASP A 834 -18.22 4.15 -11.35
C ASP A 834 -19.66 3.71 -11.64
N PRO A 835 -19.98 3.20 -12.85
CA PRO A 835 -21.33 2.80 -13.19
C PRO A 835 -21.71 1.39 -12.70
N SER A 836 -20.87 0.71 -11.92
CA SER A 836 -21.17 -0.60 -11.34
C SER A 836 -22.52 -0.66 -10.58
N PRO A 837 -22.96 0.38 -9.84
CA PRO A 837 -24.27 0.39 -9.20
C PRO A 837 -25.45 0.47 -10.19
N LEU A 838 -25.23 0.93 -11.43
CA LEU A 838 -26.26 1.03 -12.48
C LEU A 838 -26.35 -0.29 -13.25
N VAL A 839 -26.82 -1.33 -12.56
CA VAL A 839 -26.87 -2.72 -13.06
C VAL A 839 -27.60 -2.86 -14.40
N GLN A 840 -28.55 -1.97 -14.69
CA GLN A 840 -29.31 -1.95 -15.94
C GLN A 840 -28.46 -1.66 -17.17
N TYR A 841 -27.26 -1.08 -17.01
CA TYR A 841 -26.33 -0.84 -18.12
C TYR A 841 -25.31 -1.95 -18.32
N GLY A 842 -25.29 -2.96 -17.44
CA GLY A 842 -24.50 -4.17 -17.62
C GLY A 842 -22.98 -3.97 -17.57
N TYR A 843 -22.49 -2.87 -17.01
CA TYR A 843 -21.05 -2.66 -16.78
C TYR A 843 -20.48 -3.79 -15.91
N ARG A 844 -19.34 -4.34 -16.31
CA ARG A 844 -18.68 -5.55 -15.73
C ARG A 844 -19.48 -6.86 -15.80
N ARG A 845 -20.76 -6.82 -16.18
CA ARG A 845 -21.56 -8.01 -16.50
C ARG A 845 -21.34 -8.45 -17.94
N TYR A 846 -21.39 -7.51 -18.88
CA TYR A 846 -21.19 -7.76 -20.29
C TYR A 846 -19.75 -7.41 -20.71
N PRO A 847 -19.08 -8.29 -21.49
CA PRO A 847 -17.68 -8.10 -21.84
C PRO A 847 -17.42 -6.85 -22.68
N GLU A 848 -18.38 -6.44 -23.51
CA GLU A 848 -18.28 -5.34 -24.48
C GLU A 848 -18.97 -4.04 -24.03
N VAL A 849 -19.20 -3.90 -22.71
CA VAL A 849 -19.65 -2.64 -22.10
C VAL A 849 -18.46 -1.96 -21.44
N TYR A 850 -18.05 -0.82 -21.98
CA TYR A 850 -16.91 -0.03 -21.51
C TYR A 850 -17.37 1.34 -21.01
N THR A 851 -16.66 1.90 -20.03
CA THR A 851 -16.76 3.32 -19.70
C THR A 851 -16.06 4.18 -20.75
N SER A 852 -16.37 5.48 -20.78
CA SER A 852 -15.72 6.43 -21.69
C SER A 852 -14.21 6.49 -21.51
N VAL A 853 -13.69 6.31 -20.29
CA VAL A 853 -12.24 6.35 -20.04
C VAL A 853 -11.54 5.05 -20.38
N GLU A 854 -12.18 3.89 -20.23
CA GLU A 854 -11.66 2.63 -20.79
C GLU A 854 -11.64 2.72 -22.32
N PHE A 855 -12.70 3.27 -22.94
CA PHE A 855 -12.73 3.45 -24.38
C PHE A 855 -11.67 4.44 -24.89
N GLU A 856 -11.35 5.51 -24.15
CA GLU A 856 -10.21 6.37 -24.49
C GLU A 856 -8.92 5.57 -24.61
N ARG A 857 -8.68 4.63 -23.68
CA ARG A 857 -7.49 3.80 -23.69
C ARG A 857 -7.51 2.79 -24.83
N ILE A 858 -8.65 2.15 -25.13
CA ILE A 858 -8.80 1.27 -26.31
C ILE A 858 -8.52 2.04 -27.61
N ASN A 859 -9.00 3.27 -27.71
CA ASN A 859 -8.84 4.07 -28.91
C ASN A 859 -7.44 4.73 -29.02
N ASN A 860 -6.68 4.81 -27.94
CA ASN A 860 -5.37 5.47 -27.91
C ASN A 860 -4.27 4.62 -28.56
N ALA A 861 -3.47 5.22 -29.44
CA ALA A 861 -2.37 4.54 -30.13
C ALA A 861 -1.29 3.96 -29.20
N ALA A 862 -1.11 4.53 -28.01
CA ALA A 862 -0.22 4.03 -26.96
C ALA A 862 -0.98 3.30 -25.83
N GLY A 863 -2.26 2.94 -26.05
CA GLY A 863 -3.06 2.14 -25.13
C GLY A 863 -2.96 0.63 -25.40
N PRO A 864 -3.70 -0.20 -24.65
CA PRO A 864 -3.56 -1.66 -24.62
C PRO A 864 -3.87 -2.35 -25.95
N THR A 865 -4.62 -1.70 -26.84
CA THR A 865 -4.99 -2.24 -28.15
C THR A 865 -4.31 -1.49 -29.29
N GLU A 866 -3.30 -0.67 -29.00
CA GLU A 866 -2.55 0.13 -29.99
C GLU A 866 -3.45 1.01 -30.87
N GLY A 867 -4.57 1.48 -30.31
CA GLY A 867 -5.57 2.29 -31.00
C GLY A 867 -6.50 1.51 -31.94
N GLN A 868 -6.43 0.17 -31.94
CA GLN A 868 -7.34 -0.68 -32.69
C GLN A 868 -8.62 -0.92 -31.89
N ILE A 869 -9.75 -0.44 -32.41
CA ILE A 869 -11.06 -0.65 -31.80
C ILE A 869 -11.53 -2.06 -32.16
N ARG A 870 -11.39 -3.00 -31.22
CA ARG A 870 -11.78 -4.40 -31.37
C ARG A 870 -12.56 -4.86 -30.15
N MET A 871 -13.45 -5.83 -30.37
CA MET A 871 -14.07 -6.62 -29.32
C MET A 871 -13.03 -7.54 -28.66
N LYS A 872 -13.35 -8.10 -27.49
CA LYS A 872 -12.44 -9.02 -26.77
C LYS A 872 -12.12 -10.28 -27.54
N ASP A 873 -13.00 -10.71 -28.44
CA ASP A 873 -12.76 -11.85 -29.34
C ASP A 873 -11.93 -11.49 -30.59
N GLY A 874 -11.46 -10.24 -30.71
CA GLY A 874 -10.62 -9.74 -31.78
C GLY A 874 -11.38 -9.19 -33.00
N ARG A 875 -12.71 -9.37 -33.09
CA ARG A 875 -13.52 -8.83 -34.19
C ARG A 875 -13.60 -7.31 -34.11
N VAL A 876 -13.75 -6.67 -35.27
CA VAL A 876 -14.05 -5.23 -35.34
C VAL A 876 -15.55 -5.07 -35.10
N PRO A 877 -16.00 -4.17 -34.19
CA PRO A 877 -17.42 -3.96 -33.98
C PRO A 877 -18.04 -3.32 -35.22
N GLU A 878 -19.19 -3.82 -35.67
CA GLU A 878 -19.91 -3.26 -36.82
C GLU A 878 -20.90 -2.18 -36.38
N ARG A 879 -21.41 -2.28 -35.14
CA ARG A 879 -22.39 -1.35 -34.58
C ARG A 879 -22.04 -1.01 -33.14
N VAL A 880 -21.99 0.27 -32.79
CA VAL A 880 -21.62 0.73 -31.44
C VAL A 880 -22.68 1.69 -30.89
N ALA A 881 -23.09 1.48 -29.64
CA ALA A 881 -23.93 2.43 -28.93
C ALA A 881 -23.13 3.24 -27.91
N ILE A 882 -23.41 4.53 -27.82
CA ILE A 882 -22.86 5.44 -26.82
C ILE A 882 -24.02 5.99 -25.98
N ILE A 883 -23.95 5.76 -24.67
CA ILE A 883 -25.02 6.14 -23.73
C ILE A 883 -24.57 7.39 -22.97
N HIS A 884 -25.31 8.48 -23.10
CA HIS A 884 -25.01 9.76 -22.43
C HIS A 884 -25.49 9.75 -20.98
N CYS A 885 -25.00 10.74 -20.21
CA CYS A 885 -25.49 11.06 -18.87
C CYS A 885 -25.41 9.88 -17.86
N VAL A 886 -24.47 8.96 -18.04
CA VAL A 886 -24.30 7.84 -17.10
C VAL A 886 -23.70 8.38 -15.81
N GLY A 887 -24.47 8.37 -14.71
CA GLY A 887 -24.06 9.00 -13.45
C GLY A 887 -24.05 10.53 -13.49
N SER A 888 -24.90 11.16 -14.31
CA SER A 888 -25.08 12.61 -14.34
C SER A 888 -26.51 12.96 -14.71
N ARG A 889 -27.03 14.08 -14.20
CA ARG A 889 -28.43 14.49 -14.38
C ARG A 889 -29.41 13.37 -13.98
N ASP A 890 -29.11 12.70 -12.86
CA ASP A 890 -29.90 11.61 -12.32
C ASP A 890 -30.10 11.84 -10.81
N GLU A 891 -31.36 11.84 -10.38
CA GLU A 891 -31.75 12.04 -8.97
C GLU A 891 -31.21 10.96 -8.03
N ASN A 892 -30.93 9.76 -8.55
CA ASN A 892 -30.41 8.64 -7.76
C ASN A 892 -28.88 8.61 -7.68
N THR A 893 -28.19 9.45 -8.47
CA THR A 893 -26.73 9.55 -8.46
C THR A 893 -26.33 11.03 -8.38
N ASN A 894 -25.71 11.59 -9.43
CA ASN A 894 -25.32 12.99 -9.47
C ASN A 894 -26.40 13.83 -10.17
N ARG A 895 -26.95 14.84 -9.47
CA ARG A 895 -28.00 15.73 -10.01
C ARG A 895 -27.49 16.73 -11.05
N TYR A 896 -26.20 17.02 -11.05
CA TYR A 896 -25.58 17.98 -11.95
C TYR A 896 -25.19 17.39 -13.31
N CYS A 897 -24.87 18.27 -14.25
CA CYS A 897 -24.33 17.89 -15.55
C CYS A 897 -22.80 17.91 -15.53
N SER A 898 -22.18 16.86 -16.07
CA SER A 898 -20.73 16.75 -16.18
C SER A 898 -20.10 17.60 -17.29
N ARG A 899 -20.90 18.39 -18.03
CA ARG A 899 -20.53 19.37 -19.09
C ARG A 899 -19.74 18.85 -20.31
N VAL A 900 -18.90 17.83 -20.17
CA VAL A 900 -17.99 17.35 -21.22
C VAL A 900 -18.48 16.08 -21.93
N CYS A 901 -19.43 15.36 -21.34
CA CYS A 901 -19.82 14.03 -21.82
C CYS A 901 -20.37 14.04 -23.24
N CYS A 902 -21.29 14.95 -23.57
CA CYS A 902 -21.80 15.05 -24.93
C CYS A 902 -20.67 15.24 -25.97
N MET A 903 -19.65 16.03 -25.64
CA MET A 903 -18.57 16.36 -26.57
C MET A 903 -17.58 15.22 -26.76
N TYR A 904 -17.16 14.53 -25.70
CA TYR A 904 -16.30 13.36 -25.88
C TYR A 904 -17.05 12.19 -26.51
N SER A 905 -18.38 12.06 -26.32
CA SER A 905 -19.19 11.03 -26.98
C SER A 905 -19.17 11.24 -28.49
N MET A 906 -19.42 12.48 -28.94
CA MET A 906 -19.33 12.83 -30.36
C MET A 906 -17.92 12.65 -30.91
N LYS A 907 -16.89 12.93 -30.10
CA LYS A 907 -15.50 12.60 -30.44
C LYS A 907 -15.33 11.10 -30.67
N PHE A 908 -15.84 10.26 -29.77
CA PHE A 908 -15.79 8.81 -29.94
C PHE A 908 -16.56 8.35 -31.17
N ALA A 909 -17.75 8.89 -31.43
CA ALA A 909 -18.51 8.58 -32.62
C ALA A 909 -17.69 8.84 -33.90
N HIS A 910 -17.00 9.98 -33.98
CA HIS A 910 -16.12 10.27 -35.11
C HIS A 910 -14.99 9.21 -35.23
N LEU A 911 -14.33 8.89 -34.12
CA LEU A 911 -13.17 7.99 -34.11
C LEU A 911 -13.53 6.53 -34.37
N ILE A 912 -14.68 6.08 -33.89
CA ILE A 912 -15.21 4.75 -34.19
C ILE A 912 -15.47 4.62 -35.70
N ARG A 913 -16.04 5.65 -36.32
CA ARG A 913 -16.30 5.65 -37.77
C ARG A 913 -14.99 5.72 -38.57
N GLU A 914 -14.06 6.58 -38.16
CA GLU A 914 -12.75 6.75 -38.79
C GLU A 914 -11.93 5.45 -38.74
N LYS A 915 -11.85 4.80 -37.56
CA LYS A 915 -10.92 3.68 -37.33
C LYS A 915 -11.54 2.29 -37.49
N ALA A 916 -12.83 2.11 -37.18
CA ALA A 916 -13.52 0.82 -37.25
C ALA A 916 -14.54 0.74 -38.40
N GLY A 917 -14.96 1.87 -38.97
CA GLY A 917 -16.02 1.89 -40.00
C GLY A 917 -17.41 1.51 -39.48
N ALA A 918 -17.61 1.48 -38.16
CA ALA A 918 -18.84 1.01 -37.53
C ALA A 918 -19.99 2.02 -37.64
N GLU A 919 -21.23 1.53 -37.61
CA GLU A 919 -22.42 2.34 -37.40
C GLU A 919 -22.51 2.79 -35.92
N VAL A 920 -22.74 4.07 -35.66
CA VAL A 920 -22.73 4.61 -34.29
C VAL A 920 -24.09 5.18 -33.90
N PHE A 921 -24.55 4.82 -32.69
CA PHE A 921 -25.81 5.27 -32.09
C PHE A 921 -25.56 6.05 -30.80
N GLU A 922 -25.93 7.32 -30.78
CA GLU A 922 -25.80 8.22 -29.63
C GLU A 922 -27.16 8.34 -28.92
N PHE A 923 -27.27 7.83 -27.69
CA PHE A 923 -28.48 7.91 -26.88
C PHE A 923 -28.38 9.05 -25.87
N TYR A 924 -29.21 10.08 -26.03
CA TYR A 924 -29.06 11.34 -25.31
C TYR A 924 -30.40 11.91 -24.80
N ILE A 925 -30.32 12.82 -23.81
CA ILE A 925 -31.46 13.63 -23.35
C ILE A 925 -31.44 15.00 -24.06
N ASP A 926 -30.31 15.70 -23.92
CA ASP A 926 -29.99 16.94 -24.62
C ASP A 926 -28.52 16.89 -25.06
N ILE A 927 -28.20 17.36 -26.27
CA ILE A 927 -26.82 17.60 -26.69
C ILE A 927 -26.39 18.96 -26.14
N ARG A 928 -25.30 18.99 -25.38
CA ARG A 928 -24.76 20.20 -24.76
C ARG A 928 -23.42 20.57 -25.38
N SER A 929 -23.46 21.49 -26.34
CA SER A 929 -22.35 21.97 -27.17
C SER A 929 -22.02 23.47 -26.95
N PRO A 930 -21.80 23.96 -25.70
CA PRO A 930 -21.73 25.40 -25.43
C PRO A 930 -20.41 26.10 -25.85
N GLY A 931 -19.39 25.35 -26.25
CA GLY A 931 -18.07 25.87 -26.62
C GLY A 931 -17.98 26.35 -28.07
N LYS A 932 -16.92 27.09 -28.39
CA LYS A 932 -16.64 27.51 -29.77
C LYS A 932 -16.39 26.29 -30.65
N MET A 933 -17.03 26.21 -31.82
CA MET A 933 -16.96 25.06 -32.75
C MET A 933 -17.67 23.79 -32.27
N TYR A 934 -18.38 23.79 -31.13
CA TYR A 934 -18.94 22.56 -30.57
C TYR A 934 -20.23 22.15 -31.28
N GLU A 935 -21.05 23.14 -31.66
CA GLU A 935 -22.26 22.91 -32.43
C GLU A 935 -21.93 22.50 -33.87
N GLU A 936 -20.92 23.14 -34.46
CA GLU A 936 -20.38 22.80 -35.77
C GLU A 936 -19.83 21.37 -35.78
N PHE A 937 -19.19 20.94 -34.69
CA PHE A 937 -18.76 19.56 -34.52
C PHE A 937 -19.95 18.61 -34.44
N TYR A 938 -21.00 18.94 -33.68
CA TYR A 938 -22.24 18.16 -33.65
C TYR A 938 -22.88 18.02 -35.04
N ASN A 939 -23.05 19.12 -35.78
CA ASN A 939 -23.60 19.11 -37.14
C ASN A 939 -22.78 18.24 -38.08
N ARG A 940 -21.44 18.33 -38.00
CA ARG A 940 -20.53 17.47 -38.76
C ARG A 940 -20.78 15.99 -38.47
N LEU A 941 -21.00 15.60 -37.22
CA LEU A 941 -21.28 14.19 -36.87
C LEU A 941 -22.61 13.69 -37.48
N GLN A 942 -23.61 14.57 -37.60
CA GLN A 942 -24.86 14.24 -38.29
C GLN A 942 -24.63 14.02 -39.79
N GLU A 943 -23.87 14.90 -40.44
CA GLU A 943 -23.50 14.78 -41.87
C GLU A 943 -22.64 13.55 -42.14
N GLU A 944 -21.77 13.22 -41.19
CA GLU A 944 -20.94 12.02 -41.22
C GLU A 944 -21.83 10.77 -41.22
N GLY A 945 -22.97 10.76 -40.52
CA GLY A 945 -23.94 9.66 -40.51
C GLY A 945 -24.11 8.98 -39.14
N THR A 946 -23.76 9.65 -38.05
CA THR A 946 -24.02 9.16 -36.68
C THR A 946 -25.52 9.29 -36.34
N HIS A 947 -26.10 8.25 -35.74
CA HIS A 947 -27.52 8.23 -35.38
C HIS A 947 -27.74 8.80 -33.97
N PHE A 948 -28.41 9.94 -33.90
CA PHE A 948 -28.77 10.57 -32.62
C PHE A 948 -30.20 10.18 -32.21
N ILE A 949 -30.32 9.41 -31.14
CA ILE A 949 -31.61 8.96 -30.58
C ILE A 949 -31.87 9.72 -29.29
N ARG A 950 -32.90 10.58 -29.29
CA ARG A 950 -33.28 11.34 -28.10
C ARG A 950 -34.11 10.47 -27.16
N GLY A 951 -33.42 9.79 -26.25
CA GLY A 951 -34.00 8.88 -25.28
C GLY A 951 -32.99 8.50 -24.22
N LYS A 952 -33.37 8.57 -22.94
CA LYS A 952 -32.58 7.96 -21.86
C LYS A 952 -32.72 6.44 -21.98
N VAL A 953 -31.60 5.73 -22.03
CA VAL A 953 -31.58 4.27 -22.10
C VAL A 953 -32.19 3.70 -20.82
N ALA A 954 -33.15 2.79 -20.99
CA ALA A 954 -33.78 2.05 -19.91
C ALA A 954 -32.89 0.90 -19.45
N GLU A 955 -32.37 0.10 -20.39
CA GLU A 955 -31.46 -1.01 -20.11
C GLU A 955 -30.60 -1.39 -21.31
N VAL A 956 -29.52 -2.13 -21.02
CA VAL A 956 -28.71 -2.90 -21.97
C VAL A 956 -28.93 -4.38 -21.64
N THR A 957 -29.33 -5.19 -22.63
CA THR A 957 -29.65 -6.61 -22.44
C THR A 957 -29.11 -7.46 -23.58
N ASP A 958 -28.85 -8.73 -23.34
CA ASP A 958 -28.49 -9.76 -24.33
C ASP A 958 -29.68 -10.66 -24.72
N VAL A 959 -30.88 -10.34 -24.23
CA VAL A 959 -32.11 -11.08 -24.53
C VAL A 959 -32.69 -10.65 -25.88
N ALA A 960 -32.44 -11.47 -26.90
CA ALA A 960 -32.97 -11.30 -28.25
C ALA A 960 -34.48 -11.58 -28.33
N GLN A 961 -35.19 -10.72 -29.06
CA GLN A 961 -36.62 -10.81 -29.42
C GLN A 961 -36.83 -10.94 -30.93
N SER A 962 -35.77 -10.85 -31.72
CA SER A 962 -35.78 -11.02 -33.17
C SER A 962 -34.49 -11.70 -33.65
N PRO A 963 -34.48 -12.29 -34.87
CA PRO A 963 -33.26 -12.88 -35.43
C PRO A 963 -32.09 -11.89 -35.59
N GLU A 964 -32.39 -10.60 -35.76
CA GLU A 964 -31.36 -9.54 -35.91
C GLU A 964 -30.67 -9.18 -34.59
N GLU A 965 -31.25 -9.59 -33.45
CA GLU A 965 -30.73 -9.34 -32.11
C GLU A 965 -29.87 -10.52 -31.57
N GLU A 966 -29.90 -11.68 -32.23
CA GLU A 966 -29.18 -12.87 -31.78
C GLU A 966 -27.66 -12.62 -31.71
N GLY A 967 -27.06 -12.86 -30.54
CA GLY A 967 -25.63 -12.72 -30.31
C GLY A 967 -25.12 -11.26 -30.22
N LYS A 968 -26.01 -10.27 -30.11
CA LYS A 968 -25.68 -8.84 -29.95
C LYS A 968 -26.07 -8.34 -28.56
N LEU A 969 -25.56 -7.18 -28.16
CA LEU A 969 -26.11 -6.38 -27.06
C LEU A 969 -27.26 -5.54 -27.59
N ILE A 970 -28.35 -5.41 -26.84
CA ILE A 970 -29.53 -4.65 -27.22
C ILE A 970 -29.68 -3.46 -26.28
N VAL A 971 -29.61 -2.25 -26.85
CA VAL A 971 -29.88 -1.00 -26.12
C VAL A 971 -31.36 -0.66 -26.25
N VAL A 972 -32.07 -0.63 -25.13
CA VAL A 972 -33.51 -0.35 -25.08
C VAL A 972 -33.74 1.07 -24.58
N ALA A 973 -34.38 1.90 -25.40
CA ALA A 973 -34.68 3.30 -25.05
C ALA A 973 -35.99 3.76 -25.71
N GLU A 974 -36.68 4.71 -25.10
CA GLU A 974 -37.77 5.43 -25.77
C GLU A 974 -37.19 6.54 -26.66
N ASP A 975 -37.42 6.46 -27.97
CA ASP A 975 -37.16 7.56 -28.90
C ASP A 975 -38.27 8.59 -28.73
N THR A 976 -38.00 9.60 -27.89
CA THR A 976 -38.98 10.61 -27.48
C THR A 976 -39.41 11.52 -28.61
N LEU A 977 -38.62 11.62 -29.69
CA LEU A 977 -39.00 12.37 -30.88
C LEU A 977 -39.97 11.58 -31.77
N ALA A 978 -39.84 10.25 -31.79
CA ALA A 978 -40.72 9.36 -32.54
C ALA A 978 -41.89 8.78 -31.70
N GLY A 979 -41.87 8.97 -30.37
CA GLY A 979 -42.89 8.44 -29.45
C GLY A 979 -42.94 6.91 -29.41
N LYS A 980 -41.81 6.22 -29.60
CA LYS A 980 -41.75 4.75 -29.66
C LYS A 980 -40.53 4.18 -28.99
N VAL A 981 -40.68 2.97 -28.43
CA VAL A 981 -39.55 2.21 -27.89
C VAL A 981 -38.68 1.68 -29.03
N ARG A 982 -37.38 1.92 -28.93
CA ARG A 982 -36.34 1.39 -29.81
C ARG A 982 -35.59 0.29 -29.07
N ARG A 983 -35.34 -0.80 -29.80
CA ARG A 983 -34.39 -1.85 -29.44
C ARG A 983 -33.32 -1.83 -30.51
N VAL A 984 -32.09 -1.47 -30.15
CA VAL A 984 -30.99 -1.29 -31.10
C VAL A 984 -29.92 -2.35 -30.82
N PRO A 985 -29.78 -3.39 -31.67
CA PRO A 985 -28.72 -4.37 -31.52
C PRO A 985 -27.37 -3.80 -31.95
N VAL A 986 -26.38 -3.94 -31.08
CA VAL A 986 -25.01 -3.42 -31.21
C VAL A 986 -23.98 -4.46 -30.74
N ASP A 987 -22.75 -4.33 -31.20
CA ASP A 987 -21.62 -5.16 -30.79
C ASP A 987 -20.96 -4.66 -29.51
N MET A 988 -20.95 -3.33 -29.31
CA MET A 988 -20.24 -2.66 -28.24
C MET A 988 -21.08 -1.51 -27.68
N VAL A 989 -20.97 -1.30 -26.36
CA VAL A 989 -21.62 -0.19 -25.66
C VAL A 989 -20.58 0.62 -24.90
N ILE A 990 -20.64 1.94 -25.06
CA ILE A 990 -19.78 2.89 -24.37
C ILE A 990 -20.64 3.75 -23.43
N LEU A 991 -20.35 3.66 -22.13
CA LEU A 991 -21.00 4.42 -21.08
C LEU A 991 -20.28 5.75 -20.89
N SER A 992 -20.95 6.85 -21.25
CA SER A 992 -20.40 8.20 -21.08
C SER A 992 -20.56 8.63 -19.62
N VAL A 993 -19.62 8.19 -18.79
CA VAL A 993 -19.65 8.37 -17.33
C VAL A 993 -19.40 9.81 -16.89
N GLY A 994 -20.12 10.23 -15.86
CA GLY A 994 -19.98 11.55 -15.25
C GLY A 994 -18.64 11.78 -14.55
N LEU A 995 -18.37 13.05 -14.24
CA LEU A 995 -17.24 13.47 -13.41
C LEU A 995 -17.70 13.69 -11.97
N GLN A 996 -16.83 13.38 -11.02
CA GLN A 996 -17.03 13.61 -9.58
C GLN A 996 -15.77 14.24 -8.98
N ALA A 997 -15.90 14.83 -7.79
CA ALA A 997 -14.76 15.35 -7.05
C ALA A 997 -13.69 14.28 -6.85
N ALA A 998 -12.42 14.66 -6.97
CA ALA A 998 -11.29 13.73 -6.88
C ALA A 998 -11.22 13.04 -5.51
N ASP A 999 -10.67 11.83 -5.47
CA ASP A 999 -10.46 11.12 -4.20
C ASP A 999 -9.51 11.89 -3.27
N GLY A 1000 -9.95 12.10 -2.04
CA GLY A 1000 -9.24 12.91 -1.03
C GLY A 1000 -9.48 14.42 -1.15
N ALA A 1001 -10.42 14.89 -1.97
CA ALA A 1001 -10.76 16.31 -2.06
C ALA A 1001 -11.19 16.91 -0.71
N ASP A 1002 -11.92 16.15 0.11
CA ASP A 1002 -12.29 16.50 1.48
C ASP A 1002 -11.06 16.77 2.37
N LYS A 1003 -10.06 15.88 2.32
CA LYS A 1003 -8.81 16.03 3.08
C LYS A 1003 -8.05 17.28 2.64
N ILE A 1004 -7.97 17.53 1.33
CA ILE A 1004 -7.34 18.75 0.80
C ILE A 1004 -8.11 19.99 1.23
N ALA A 1005 -9.44 19.99 1.15
CA ALA A 1005 -10.28 21.11 1.60
C ALA A 1005 -10.01 21.45 3.06
N HIS A 1006 -9.98 20.45 3.94
CA HIS A 1006 -9.66 20.63 5.35
C HIS A 1006 -8.25 21.17 5.55
N MET A 1007 -7.27 20.61 4.85
CA MET A 1007 -5.85 20.98 4.98
C MET A 1007 -5.57 22.43 4.57
N VAL A 1008 -6.15 22.89 3.47
CA VAL A 1008 -5.96 24.28 2.99
C VAL A 1008 -7.06 25.25 3.45
N GLY A 1009 -8.01 24.77 4.25
CA GLY A 1009 -9.10 25.56 4.82
C GLY A 1009 -10.11 26.10 3.80
N ILE A 1010 -10.42 25.37 2.72
CA ILE A 1010 -11.40 25.80 1.70
C ILE A 1010 -12.72 25.04 1.84
N SER A 1011 -13.81 25.64 1.35
CA SER A 1011 -15.16 25.03 1.42
C SER A 1011 -15.43 24.15 0.20
N GLN A 1012 -16.33 23.17 0.39
CA GLN A 1012 -16.86 22.33 -0.68
C GLN A 1012 -18.38 22.45 -0.77
N ASP A 1013 -18.93 22.16 -1.94
CA ASP A 1013 -20.36 21.99 -2.13
C ASP A 1013 -20.82 20.59 -1.66
N GLN A 1014 -22.11 20.33 -1.75
CA GLN A 1014 -22.72 19.06 -1.36
C GLN A 1014 -22.21 17.85 -2.16
N ASP A 1015 -21.65 18.11 -3.36
CA ASP A 1015 -21.16 17.11 -4.29
C ASP A 1015 -19.62 16.93 -4.20
N GLY A 1016 -18.98 17.66 -3.28
CA GLY A 1016 -17.55 17.58 -2.97
C GLY A 1016 -16.65 18.50 -3.81
N TRP A 1017 -17.21 19.35 -4.69
CA TRP A 1017 -16.42 20.29 -5.49
C TRP A 1017 -15.98 21.48 -4.65
N PHE A 1018 -14.79 22.03 -4.91
CA PHE A 1018 -14.34 23.22 -4.20
C PHE A 1018 -15.13 24.46 -4.60
N ILE A 1019 -15.52 25.26 -3.60
CA ILE A 1019 -16.30 26.47 -3.80
C ILE A 1019 -15.39 27.67 -3.99
N GLU A 1020 -15.58 28.38 -5.10
CA GLU A 1020 -15.01 29.70 -5.33
C GLU A 1020 -15.65 30.77 -4.44
N LEU A 1021 -14.93 31.87 -4.20
CA LEU A 1021 -15.39 33.00 -3.40
C LEU A 1021 -16.65 33.64 -3.99
N HIS A 1022 -16.70 33.77 -5.32
CA HIS A 1022 -17.90 34.22 -6.02
C HIS A 1022 -17.91 33.73 -7.49
N PRO A 1023 -19.00 33.08 -7.96
CA PRO A 1023 -19.06 32.43 -9.28
C PRO A 1023 -18.73 33.32 -10.48
N LYS A 1024 -18.87 34.64 -10.35
CA LYS A 1024 -18.66 35.62 -11.44
C LYS A 1024 -17.58 36.64 -11.17
N LEU A 1025 -17.29 36.93 -9.90
CA LEU A 1025 -16.44 38.06 -9.51
C LEU A 1025 -15.06 37.59 -9.06
N ALA A 1026 -14.98 36.38 -8.52
CA ALA A 1026 -13.76 35.76 -8.04
C ALA A 1026 -13.85 34.24 -8.26
N PRO A 1027 -13.89 33.78 -9.53
CA PRO A 1027 -14.17 32.38 -9.89
C PRO A 1027 -13.00 31.41 -9.63
N VAL A 1028 -11.85 31.93 -9.20
CA VAL A 1028 -10.63 31.17 -8.88
C VAL A 1028 -10.15 31.39 -7.46
N SER A 1029 -10.60 32.45 -6.78
CA SER A 1029 -10.28 32.72 -5.38
C SER A 1029 -11.20 31.91 -4.48
N THR A 1030 -10.78 31.66 -3.24
CA THR A 1030 -11.61 30.96 -2.24
C THR A 1030 -11.92 31.88 -1.05
N ALA A 1031 -12.70 31.39 -0.09
CA ALA A 1031 -12.93 32.08 1.17
C ALA A 1031 -11.64 32.20 2.03
N SER A 1032 -10.65 31.35 1.76
CA SER A 1032 -9.34 31.42 2.40
C SER A 1032 -8.40 32.26 1.56
N ASP A 1033 -8.10 33.44 2.09
CA ASP A 1033 -7.20 34.41 1.46
C ASP A 1033 -5.85 33.75 1.15
N GLY A 1034 -5.35 33.90 -0.08
CA GLY A 1034 -4.09 33.30 -0.54
C GLY A 1034 -4.21 31.85 -1.05
N VAL A 1035 -5.40 31.24 -1.00
CA VAL A 1035 -5.68 29.92 -1.58
C VAL A 1035 -6.61 30.07 -2.79
N PHE A 1036 -6.18 29.51 -3.92
CA PHE A 1036 -6.87 29.56 -5.20
C PHE A 1036 -7.21 28.14 -5.68
N ILE A 1037 -8.20 28.03 -6.57
CA ILE A 1037 -8.60 26.77 -7.20
C ILE A 1037 -8.57 26.89 -8.73
N ALA A 1038 -8.15 25.82 -9.40
CA ALA A 1038 -8.04 25.78 -10.86
C ALA A 1038 -8.41 24.41 -11.44
N GLY A 1039 -9.21 24.42 -12.51
CA GLY A 1039 -9.55 23.23 -13.25
C GLY A 1039 -10.72 22.45 -12.66
N CYS A 1040 -10.79 21.16 -12.97
CA CYS A 1040 -11.96 20.34 -12.65
C CYS A 1040 -12.22 20.17 -11.15
N CYS A 1041 -11.28 20.48 -10.26
CA CYS A 1041 -11.51 20.38 -8.81
C CYS A 1041 -12.57 21.37 -8.30
N GLN A 1042 -12.83 22.45 -9.06
CA GLN A 1042 -13.94 23.39 -8.80
C GLN A 1042 -15.27 22.89 -9.40
N GLY A 1043 -15.25 21.93 -10.33
CA GLY A 1043 -16.44 21.43 -11.00
C GLY A 1043 -16.18 21.01 -12.46
N PRO A 1044 -17.11 20.25 -13.08
CA PRO A 1044 -16.90 19.70 -14.42
C PRO A 1044 -16.67 20.78 -15.50
N LYS A 1045 -15.62 20.61 -16.31
CA LYS A 1045 -15.24 21.52 -17.40
C LYS A 1045 -14.30 20.83 -18.39
N ASP A 1046 -14.15 21.41 -19.58
CA ASP A 1046 -13.24 20.90 -20.61
C ASP A 1046 -11.83 21.49 -20.48
N ILE A 1047 -10.94 21.11 -21.42
CA ILE A 1047 -9.53 21.51 -21.41
C ILE A 1047 -9.38 23.03 -21.64
N PRO A 1048 -10.01 23.67 -22.64
CA PRO A 1048 -9.90 25.13 -22.82
C PRO A 1048 -10.36 25.95 -21.61
N ASP A 1049 -11.50 25.62 -21.01
CA ASP A 1049 -12.00 26.27 -19.80
C ASP A 1049 -11.01 26.08 -18.65
N THR A 1050 -10.46 24.87 -18.52
CA THR A 1050 -9.46 24.52 -17.48
C THR A 1050 -8.18 25.31 -17.62
N VAL A 1051 -7.62 25.41 -18.83
CA VAL A 1051 -6.40 26.17 -19.11
C VAL A 1051 -6.62 27.65 -18.80
N SER A 1052 -7.75 28.20 -19.24
CA SER A 1052 -8.10 29.61 -19.00
C SER A 1052 -8.27 29.91 -17.51
N GLN A 1053 -8.92 29.01 -16.76
CA GLN A 1053 -9.08 29.16 -15.31
C GLN A 1053 -7.73 29.07 -14.57
N ALA A 1054 -6.84 28.18 -14.99
CA ALA A 1054 -5.51 28.06 -14.42
C ALA A 1054 -4.67 29.32 -14.61
N SER A 1055 -4.75 29.95 -15.80
CA SER A 1055 -4.14 31.25 -16.04
C SER A 1055 -4.70 32.34 -15.13
N GLY A 1056 -6.02 32.35 -14.89
CA GLY A 1056 -6.66 33.24 -13.93
C GLY A 1056 -6.14 33.05 -12.50
N ALA A 1057 -5.99 31.81 -12.05
CA ALA A 1057 -5.43 31.50 -10.73
C ALA A 1057 -3.96 31.92 -10.60
N ALA A 1058 -3.16 31.70 -11.65
CA ALA A 1058 -1.77 32.17 -11.72
C ALA A 1058 -1.69 33.70 -11.63
N ALA A 1059 -2.56 34.42 -12.36
CA ALA A 1059 -2.60 35.88 -12.32
C ALA A 1059 -2.95 36.42 -10.92
N GLU A 1060 -3.89 35.80 -10.20
CA GLU A 1060 -4.22 36.18 -8.82
C GLU A 1060 -3.07 35.92 -7.85
N ALA A 1061 -2.38 34.77 -7.96
CA ALA A 1061 -1.20 34.47 -7.17
C ALA A 1061 -0.06 35.46 -7.46
N LEU A 1062 0.20 35.79 -8.73
CA LEU A 1062 1.21 36.79 -9.11
C LEU A 1062 0.83 38.19 -8.63
N SER A 1063 -0.44 38.57 -8.72
CA SER A 1063 -0.95 39.84 -8.18
C SER A 1063 -0.67 39.98 -6.69
N LEU A 1064 -0.87 38.90 -5.93
CA LEU A 1064 -0.53 38.83 -4.50
C LEU A 1064 0.98 39.02 -4.27
N ILE A 1065 1.82 38.29 -5.02
CA ILE A 1065 3.29 38.38 -4.92
C ILE A 1065 3.79 39.79 -5.28
N MET A 1066 3.24 40.40 -6.35
CA MET A 1066 3.65 41.73 -6.82
C MET A 1066 3.33 42.84 -5.83
N ARG A 1067 2.29 42.69 -5.00
CA ARG A 1067 2.03 43.64 -3.91
C ARG A 1067 3.13 43.61 -2.85
N GLY A 1068 3.79 42.48 -2.65
CA GLY A 1068 4.87 42.25 -1.68
C GLY A 1068 4.43 42.31 -0.21
N LYS A 1069 3.31 42.98 0.08
CA LYS A 1069 2.69 43.09 1.40
C LYS A 1069 1.17 43.00 1.29
N VAL A 1070 0.54 42.41 2.31
CA VAL A 1070 -0.92 42.34 2.42
C VAL A 1070 -1.42 42.70 3.81
N GLU A 1071 -2.65 43.19 3.84
CA GLU A 1071 -3.40 43.43 5.07
C GLU A 1071 -4.10 42.13 5.49
N VAL A 1072 -3.78 41.62 6.68
CA VAL A 1072 -4.49 40.51 7.35
C VAL A 1072 -5.50 41.11 8.33
N GLU A 1073 -6.71 40.53 8.38
CA GLU A 1073 -7.76 41.04 9.25
C GLU A 1073 -7.33 41.05 10.73
N ALA A 1074 -7.59 42.17 11.41
CA ALA A 1074 -7.27 42.33 12.82
C ALA A 1074 -8.14 41.49 13.77
N ALA A 1075 -9.23 40.89 13.26
CA ALA A 1075 -10.21 40.14 14.03
C ALA A 1075 -9.90 38.63 14.12
N THR A 1076 -8.63 38.24 14.00
CA THR A 1076 -8.18 36.85 14.16
C THR A 1076 -7.49 36.68 15.51
N SER A 1077 -8.06 35.85 16.40
CA SER A 1077 -7.33 35.32 17.56
C SER A 1077 -6.28 34.34 17.06
N TYR A 1078 -5.02 34.56 17.45
CA TYR A 1078 -3.98 33.54 17.34
C TYR A 1078 -4.07 32.58 18.52
#